data_AF-A0AAU5TI80-F1
#
_entry.id   AF-A0AAU5TI80-F1
#
_cell.length_a   1.000
_cell.length_b   1.000
_cell.length_c   1.000
_cell.angle_alpha   90.00
_cell.angle_beta   90.00
_cell.angle_gamma   90.00
#
_symmetry.space_group_name_H-M   'P 1'
#
loop_
_entity.id
_entity.type
_entity.pdbx_description
1 polymer ?
#
loop_
_entity_poly.entity_id
_entity_poly.type
_entity_poly.pdbx_seq_one_letter_code
_entity_poly.pdbx_strand_id
1 'polypeptide(L)'
;MIIQTSPSADGSDGSDGSAPAPAPARRPSRRTVISGAAAATGVAALSGATASRATASAAPTRAPASAPETDWETCLAIARAILVRDDDDQPLVPRYADILLKNGLPRSRRTGRKVLVIGAGPAGLTAAHLLHQAGHQVTVIEANGNRVGGRIKTFRTGGHEKSPAPFADPKQYAEAGAMRIPDSHPLVTGLIDGLGLKRRRFHLVDVDGAGRPAYRTWIFVNGIRVRRADYARSPQAVNRSFGVPVAYESVPAAQIVRNAFAPVRKEIEGKEDRALVEGWARVIQRYGHMSMYRYLTEEAELDERTIDLIGTVENLTSRLHLAFVHSFIGASLISPDTAFFELPGGTATLADALYARVKDLVRLDRRATRITHGEGKVTIDTVSEGRGGSPVQRETFTAEAAIITVPFSGLRHIPVTPALSYGKRRAVTELHYDAATKVLLEFSRRWWEFDEADWKRELEAVRPGLYRKYQLGQTPVDGTLLGAHSSVPKGHISAAQRSHYAACRLVTRDQPEAVGVIGGGSATDNPNRFMFQPSYPVEGSKGGVLLASYSWSDDALKWDSFDDAERYPRALAGVQDVYGQRIEVFYTGVGRTQSWMRDAYAYGEASVLLPGQHTELFPHVRRPEGNLHFGGCHTSIKPAWIEGALESAVRTALEVHSAP
;
A
#
# COMPACT_ATOMS: atom_id res chain seq x y z
N MET A 1 20.62 -15.02 28.88
CA MET A 1 20.95 -15.23 30.30
C MET A 1 19.68 -14.97 31.10
N ILE A 2 19.41 -15.77 32.13
CA ILE A 2 18.10 -15.91 32.80
C ILE A 2 17.86 -14.76 33.79
N ILE A 3 16.66 -14.17 33.84
CA ILE A 3 15.98 -13.81 35.10
C ILE A 3 14.47 -14.09 34.95
N GLN A 4 13.94 -14.93 35.84
CA GLN A 4 12.51 -15.05 36.14
C GLN A 4 12.16 -14.08 37.27
N THR A 5 10.93 -13.54 37.30
CA THR A 5 10.24 -13.29 38.58
C THR A 5 8.74 -13.58 38.42
N SER A 6 8.21 -14.37 39.34
CA SER A 6 6.76 -14.56 39.57
C SER A 6 6.35 -13.78 40.83
N PRO A 7 5.07 -13.48 41.04
CA PRO A 7 4.64 -12.49 42.02
C PRO A 7 4.44 -13.06 43.43
N SER A 8 4.42 -12.17 44.42
CA SER A 8 3.89 -12.40 45.77
C SER A 8 2.70 -11.46 46.05
N ALA A 9 1.79 -11.89 46.91
CA ALA A 9 0.50 -11.25 47.16
C ALA A 9 0.36 -10.71 48.60
N ASP A 10 -0.84 -10.16 48.85
CA ASP A 10 -1.51 -9.87 50.13
C ASP A 10 -1.28 -8.52 50.83
N GLY A 11 -2.40 -7.95 51.30
CA GLY A 11 -2.52 -6.68 52.05
C GLY A 11 -3.80 -5.92 51.71
N SER A 12 -4.82 -5.94 52.57
CA SER A 12 -6.18 -5.44 52.31
C SER A 12 -6.54 -4.10 52.98
N ASP A 13 -7.68 -3.57 52.53
CA ASP A 13 -8.58 -2.58 53.17
C ASP A 13 -8.20 -1.08 53.25
N GLY A 14 -9.22 -0.25 53.01
CA GLY A 14 -9.15 1.21 53.11
C GLY A 14 -10.09 1.94 52.15
N SER A 15 -11.40 1.98 52.45
CA SER A 15 -12.38 2.76 51.69
C SER A 15 -12.46 4.22 52.17
N ASP A 16 -12.32 5.20 51.28
CA ASP A 16 -13.30 6.32 51.23
C ASP A 16 -13.25 7.14 49.93
N GLY A 17 -14.31 7.88 49.64
CA GLY A 17 -14.60 8.41 48.31
C GLY A 17 -13.99 9.78 47.93
N SER A 18 -13.62 9.93 46.67
CA SER A 18 -13.83 11.15 45.86
C SER A 18 -13.51 10.90 44.39
N ALA A 19 -14.35 11.40 43.47
CA ALA A 19 -14.09 11.29 42.03
C ALA A 19 -13.13 12.41 41.59
N PRO A 20 -11.96 12.12 41.00
CA PRO A 20 -11.04 13.15 40.56
C PRO A 20 -11.49 13.77 39.22
N ALA A 21 -11.44 15.11 39.16
CA ALA A 21 -11.69 15.88 37.94
C ALA A 21 -10.68 15.53 36.82
N PRO A 22 -11.05 15.71 35.53
CA PRO A 22 -10.17 15.34 34.42
C PRO A 22 -8.90 16.18 34.39
N ALA A 23 -7.75 15.52 34.55
CA ALA A 23 -6.43 16.13 34.43
C ALA A 23 -6.18 16.65 33.00
N PRO A 24 -5.47 17.78 32.83
CA PRO A 24 -5.30 18.42 31.52
C PRO A 24 -4.51 17.54 30.54
N ALA A 25 -4.93 17.54 29.27
CA ALA A 25 -4.36 16.72 28.21
C ALA A 25 -2.85 16.99 28.02
N ARG A 26 -2.03 16.03 28.46
CA ARG A 26 -0.57 16.08 28.35
C ARG A 26 -0.17 15.90 26.88
N ARG A 27 0.39 16.95 26.27
CA ARG A 27 0.92 16.89 24.89
C ARG A 27 2.00 15.79 24.80
N PRO A 28 1.97 14.88 23.82
CA PRO A 28 3.02 13.87 23.66
C PRO A 28 4.35 14.52 23.22
N SER A 29 5.44 14.12 23.85
CA SER A 29 6.80 14.59 23.55
C SER A 29 7.39 13.92 22.31
N ARG A 30 8.22 14.65 21.57
CA ARG A 30 9.07 14.12 20.48
C ARG A 30 10.21 13.23 21.04
N ARG A 31 10.80 12.39 20.17
CA ARG A 31 11.80 11.30 20.41
C ARG A 31 11.11 9.98 20.83
N THR A 32 11.54 8.77 20.41
CA THR A 32 12.82 8.32 19.82
C THR A 32 12.58 7.19 18.80
N VAL A 33 13.46 6.98 17.81
CA VAL A 33 13.40 5.82 16.89
C VAL A 33 14.78 5.17 16.71
N ILE A 34 14.86 3.88 17.07
CA ILE A 34 15.92 2.85 16.84
C ILE A 34 17.31 3.07 17.46
N SER A 35 17.65 2.23 18.46
CA SER A 35 19.01 1.88 18.89
C SER A 35 19.04 0.59 19.75
N GLY A 36 20.13 -0.20 19.66
CA GLY A 36 20.41 -1.43 20.46
C GLY A 36 21.05 -2.58 19.66
N ALA A 37 22.39 -2.65 19.53
CA ALA A 37 23.36 -3.37 20.40
C ALA A 37 23.41 -4.92 20.15
N ALA A 38 24.43 -5.50 19.48
CA ALA A 38 25.81 -5.87 19.93
C ALA A 38 25.90 -7.33 20.47
N ALA A 39 26.92 -8.18 20.26
CA ALA A 39 28.17 -8.16 19.46
C ALA A 39 28.80 -9.59 19.28
N ALA A 40 29.87 -9.69 18.47
CA ALA A 40 30.95 -10.72 18.45
C ALA A 40 30.67 -12.15 17.87
N THR A 41 31.61 -12.95 17.31
CA THR A 41 32.95 -12.77 16.63
C THR A 41 33.44 -14.11 16.01
N GLY A 42 34.19 -14.08 14.88
CA GLY A 42 35.11 -15.16 14.41
C GLY A 42 34.55 -16.21 13.42
N VAL A 43 35.26 -16.81 12.44
CA VAL A 43 36.33 -16.44 11.45
C VAL A 43 36.76 -17.74 10.71
N ALA A 44 36.82 -17.72 9.37
CA ALA A 44 37.56 -18.61 8.45
C ALA A 44 37.25 -20.14 8.40
N ALA A 45 37.53 -20.91 7.33
CA ALA A 45 37.72 -20.67 5.87
C ALA A 45 37.89 -22.05 5.14
N LEU A 46 38.25 -22.03 3.84
CA LEU A 46 38.73 -23.15 2.98
C LEU A 46 37.61 -24.00 2.33
N SER A 47 37.33 -23.88 1.03
CA SER A 47 38.09 -24.41 -0.15
C SER A 47 38.17 -25.94 -0.19
N GLY A 48 37.90 -26.65 -1.29
CA GLY A 48 37.62 -26.26 -2.67
C GLY A 48 38.07 -27.40 -3.59
N ALA A 49 37.33 -27.72 -4.65
CA ALA A 49 37.67 -28.84 -5.55
C ALA A 49 37.37 -28.50 -7.01
N THR A 50 38.31 -28.80 -7.89
CA THR A 50 38.27 -28.48 -9.32
C THR A 50 37.94 -29.71 -10.17
N ALA A 51 37.23 -29.50 -11.27
CA ALA A 51 37.10 -30.48 -12.36
C ALA A 51 37.33 -29.75 -13.70
N SER A 52 38.11 -30.36 -14.59
CA SER A 52 38.55 -29.75 -15.85
C SER A 52 37.43 -29.75 -16.91
N ARG A 53 37.50 -28.81 -17.85
CA ARG A 53 36.49 -28.63 -18.90
C ARG A 53 37.17 -28.61 -20.27
N ALA A 54 36.52 -29.25 -21.25
CA ALA A 54 37.00 -29.31 -22.63
C ALA A 54 37.07 -27.92 -23.30
N THR A 55 38.00 -27.77 -24.25
CA THR A 55 38.30 -26.51 -24.94
C THR A 55 37.23 -26.14 -25.97
N ALA A 56 36.30 -25.27 -25.59
CA ALA A 56 35.47 -24.51 -26.52
C ALA A 56 36.19 -23.21 -26.93
N SER A 57 36.00 -22.78 -28.18
CA SER A 57 36.57 -21.52 -28.69
C SER A 57 36.11 -20.32 -27.87
N ALA A 58 37.05 -19.51 -27.39
CA ALA A 58 36.76 -18.38 -26.53
C ALA A 58 36.15 -17.22 -27.33
N ALA A 59 34.82 -17.09 -27.28
CA ALA A 59 34.22 -15.76 -27.36
C ALA A 59 34.87 -14.88 -26.28
N PRO A 60 35.12 -13.58 -26.53
CA PRO A 60 35.79 -12.72 -25.56
C PRO A 60 34.92 -12.58 -24.31
N THR A 61 35.24 -13.38 -23.29
CA THR A 61 34.73 -13.25 -21.92
C THR A 61 35.34 -12.01 -21.29
N ARG A 62 34.96 -10.84 -21.79
CA ARG A 62 35.07 -9.61 -21.01
C ARG A 62 34.19 -9.87 -19.79
N ALA A 63 34.79 -9.99 -18.61
CA ALA A 63 34.04 -9.96 -17.37
C ALA A 63 33.08 -8.75 -17.44
N PRO A 64 31.83 -8.88 -16.97
CA PRO A 64 30.98 -7.70 -16.86
C PRO A 64 31.77 -6.64 -16.11
N ALA A 65 31.88 -5.45 -16.71
CA ALA A 65 32.57 -4.36 -16.04
C ALA A 65 31.89 -4.15 -14.68
N SER A 66 32.66 -3.79 -13.65
CA SER A 66 32.06 -3.31 -12.41
C SER A 66 31.00 -2.27 -12.77
N ALA A 67 29.81 -2.39 -12.17
CA ALA A 67 28.74 -1.45 -12.42
C ALA A 67 29.31 -0.03 -12.21
N PRO A 68 29.18 0.89 -13.18
CA PRO A 68 29.80 2.20 -13.06
C PRO A 68 29.28 2.84 -11.77
N GLU A 69 30.20 3.17 -10.85
CA GLU A 69 29.84 3.75 -9.57
C GLU A 69 29.01 5.00 -9.84
N THR A 70 27.81 5.07 -9.25
CA THR A 70 27.00 6.26 -9.41
C THR A 70 27.74 7.42 -8.74
N ASP A 71 27.82 8.53 -9.48
CA ASP A 71 28.36 9.79 -8.99
C ASP A 71 27.80 10.15 -7.60
N TRP A 72 28.69 10.63 -6.73
CA TRP A 72 28.37 10.89 -5.33
C TRP A 72 27.37 12.03 -5.15
N GLU A 73 27.44 13.08 -5.97
CA GLU A 73 26.48 14.20 -5.90
C GLU A 73 25.06 13.76 -6.30
N THR A 74 24.95 12.88 -7.30
CA THR A 74 23.69 12.21 -7.65
C THR A 74 23.16 11.39 -6.47
N CYS A 75 24.03 10.65 -5.76
CA CYS A 75 23.64 9.89 -4.57
C CYS A 75 23.18 10.80 -3.41
N LEU A 76 23.88 11.92 -3.16
CA LEU A 76 23.48 12.94 -2.17
C LEU A 76 22.13 13.59 -2.52
N ALA A 77 21.89 13.93 -3.78
CA ALA A 77 20.62 14.53 -4.22
C ALA A 77 19.43 13.59 -3.97
N ILE A 78 19.62 12.28 -4.15
CA ILE A 78 18.58 11.27 -3.90
C ILE A 78 18.44 11.00 -2.39
N ALA A 79 19.54 10.99 -1.63
CA ALA A 79 19.51 10.89 -0.17
C ALA A 79 18.69 12.04 0.46
N ARG A 80 18.93 13.29 0.02
CA ARG A 80 18.12 14.46 0.38
C ARG A 80 16.65 14.27 0.01
N ALA A 81 16.36 13.69 -1.16
CA ALA A 81 14.98 13.41 -1.58
C ALA A 81 14.27 12.31 -0.76
N ILE A 82 14.99 11.27 -0.30
CA ILE A 82 14.48 10.25 0.64
C ILE A 82 14.12 10.90 1.97
N LEU A 83 15.05 11.73 2.49
CA LEU A 83 14.94 12.39 3.79
C LEU A 83 14.03 13.63 3.78
N VAL A 84 13.60 14.07 2.59
CA VAL A 84 12.81 15.29 2.38
C VAL A 84 13.53 16.50 2.97
N ARG A 85 14.80 16.67 2.56
CA ARG A 85 15.69 17.79 2.85
C ARG A 85 15.93 18.63 1.59
N ASP A 86 16.32 19.89 1.79
CA ASP A 86 16.83 20.75 0.70
C ASP A 86 18.33 20.54 0.47
N ASP A 87 18.92 21.37 -0.39
CA ASP A 87 20.31 21.23 -0.83
C ASP A 87 21.33 21.61 0.29
N ASP A 88 20.90 22.40 1.28
CA ASP A 88 21.64 22.75 2.51
C ASP A 88 21.39 21.73 3.66
N ASP A 89 20.89 20.55 3.30
CA ASP A 89 20.50 19.45 4.18
C ASP A 89 19.46 19.85 5.25
N GLN A 90 18.67 20.92 5.09
CA GLN A 90 17.65 21.31 6.07
C GLN A 90 16.34 20.52 5.87
N PRO A 91 15.66 20.09 6.94
CA PRO A 91 14.41 19.32 6.83
C PRO A 91 13.27 20.19 6.30
N LEU A 92 12.67 19.79 5.17
CA LEU A 92 11.58 20.51 4.53
C LEU A 92 10.21 20.23 5.17
N VAL A 93 10.02 19.06 5.80
CA VAL A 93 8.72 18.64 6.37
C VAL A 93 8.12 19.66 7.35
N PRO A 94 8.87 20.28 8.30
CA PRO A 94 8.31 21.33 9.16
C PRO A 94 7.79 22.55 8.39
N ARG A 95 8.51 23.00 7.34
CA ARG A 95 8.10 24.11 6.47
C ARG A 95 6.88 23.72 5.63
N TYR A 96 6.82 22.49 5.13
CA TYR A 96 5.68 21.99 4.38
C TYR A 96 4.43 21.84 5.25
N ALA A 97 4.58 21.39 6.49
CA ALA A 97 3.49 21.32 7.46
C ALA A 97 2.97 22.71 7.83
N ASP A 98 3.86 23.70 7.99
CA ASP A 98 3.45 25.07 8.29
C ASP A 98 2.64 25.71 7.14
N ILE A 99 3.10 25.53 5.89
CA ILE A 99 2.39 25.96 4.68
C ILE A 99 1.03 25.25 4.54
N LEU A 100 1.01 23.92 4.65
CA LEU A 100 -0.18 23.11 4.41
C LEU A 100 -1.26 23.26 5.50
N LEU A 101 -0.85 23.44 6.76
CA LEU A 101 -1.74 23.30 7.92
C LEU A 101 -2.02 24.61 8.67
N LYS A 102 -1.28 25.69 8.39
CA LYS A 102 -1.41 26.95 9.14
C LYS A 102 -1.42 28.20 8.26
N ASN A 103 -0.29 28.51 7.62
CA ASN A 103 -0.01 29.85 7.12
C ASN A 103 -0.26 30.02 5.61
N GLY A 104 -0.48 28.92 4.88
CA GLY A 104 -0.55 28.94 3.42
C GLY A 104 0.82 29.21 2.79
N LEU A 105 0.83 29.53 1.50
CA LEU A 105 2.06 29.95 0.82
C LEU A 105 2.57 31.30 1.38
N PRO A 106 3.89 31.57 1.35
CA PRO A 106 4.45 32.85 1.78
C PRO A 106 3.78 34.04 1.08
N ARG A 107 3.73 35.21 1.73
CA ARG A 107 3.19 36.42 1.08
C ARG A 107 4.09 36.86 -0.07
N SER A 108 3.52 36.97 -1.28
CA SER A 108 4.17 37.47 -2.48
C SER A 108 3.45 38.69 -3.05
N ARG A 109 4.17 39.56 -3.76
CA ARG A 109 3.59 40.64 -4.58
C ARG A 109 3.14 40.14 -5.96
N ARG A 110 3.49 38.90 -6.35
CA ARG A 110 3.20 38.29 -7.67
C ARG A 110 2.07 37.27 -7.57
N THR A 111 0.86 37.75 -7.23
CA THR A 111 -0.36 36.94 -7.19
C THR A 111 -1.11 37.03 -8.53
N GLY A 112 -2.34 36.51 -8.64
CA GLY A 112 -3.19 36.69 -9.82
C GLY A 112 -2.89 35.79 -11.02
N ARG A 113 -1.69 35.18 -11.11
CA ARG A 113 -1.32 34.27 -12.22
C ARG A 113 -2.40 33.22 -12.51
N LYS A 114 -2.59 32.91 -13.79
CA LYS A 114 -3.40 31.78 -14.25
C LYS A 114 -2.59 30.50 -14.19
N VAL A 115 -3.15 29.47 -13.54
CA VAL A 115 -2.50 28.17 -13.35
C VAL A 115 -3.46 27.03 -13.65
N LEU A 116 -3.04 26.07 -14.48
CA LEU A 116 -3.76 24.81 -14.66
C LEU A 116 -3.19 23.73 -13.75
N VAL A 117 -4.05 22.87 -13.20
CA VAL A 117 -3.63 21.68 -12.46
C VAL A 117 -4.27 20.48 -13.14
N ILE A 118 -3.48 19.60 -13.75
CA ILE A 118 -4.01 18.44 -14.46
C ILE A 118 -3.98 17.22 -13.53
N GLY A 119 -5.16 16.69 -13.24
CA GLY A 119 -5.45 15.66 -12.25
C GLY A 119 -5.97 16.21 -10.92
N ALA A 120 -7.13 15.74 -10.47
CA ALA A 120 -7.74 16.03 -9.18
C ALA A 120 -7.43 14.93 -8.14
N GLY A 121 -6.21 14.39 -8.15
CA GLY A 121 -5.69 13.56 -7.07
C GLY A 121 -5.38 14.40 -5.81
N PRO A 122 -4.95 13.77 -4.70
CA PRO A 122 -4.59 14.51 -3.48
C PRO A 122 -3.52 15.58 -3.72
N ALA A 123 -2.55 15.33 -4.61
CA ALA A 123 -1.56 16.33 -4.99
C ALA A 123 -2.18 17.56 -5.68
N GLY A 124 -3.02 17.33 -6.71
CA GLY A 124 -3.63 18.40 -7.49
C GLY A 124 -4.64 19.23 -6.70
N LEU A 125 -5.53 18.58 -5.94
CA LEU A 125 -6.49 19.28 -5.08
C LEU A 125 -5.78 20.16 -4.03
N THR A 126 -4.68 19.67 -3.45
CA THR A 126 -3.92 20.40 -2.43
C THR A 126 -3.13 21.56 -3.03
N ALA A 127 -2.44 21.36 -4.16
CA ALA A 127 -1.71 22.42 -4.84
C ALA A 127 -2.66 23.54 -5.33
N ALA A 128 -3.83 23.16 -5.86
CA ALA A 128 -4.86 24.10 -6.28
C ALA A 128 -5.41 24.92 -5.10
N HIS A 129 -5.67 24.28 -3.95
CA HIS A 129 -6.11 24.97 -2.74
C HIS A 129 -5.10 26.03 -2.26
N LEU A 130 -3.83 25.64 -2.16
CA LEU A 130 -2.74 26.53 -1.72
C LEU A 130 -2.55 27.73 -2.66
N LEU A 131 -2.52 27.49 -3.98
CA LEU A 131 -2.37 28.56 -4.96
C LEU A 131 -3.60 29.48 -5.00
N HIS A 132 -4.80 28.94 -4.88
CA HIS A 132 -6.03 29.73 -4.83
C HIS A 132 -6.08 30.63 -3.58
N GLN A 133 -5.71 30.09 -2.40
CA GLN A 133 -5.59 30.88 -1.18
C GLN A 133 -4.53 31.99 -1.27
N ALA A 134 -3.45 31.77 -2.04
CA ALA A 134 -2.45 32.78 -2.34
C ALA A 134 -2.89 33.81 -3.41
N GLY A 135 -4.15 33.74 -3.89
CA GLY A 135 -4.72 34.70 -4.82
C GLY A 135 -4.42 34.43 -6.30
N HIS A 136 -4.08 33.19 -6.68
CA HIS A 136 -3.95 32.79 -8.09
C HIS A 136 -5.29 32.35 -8.70
N GLN A 137 -5.41 32.50 -10.02
CA GLN A 137 -6.54 32.00 -10.80
C GLN A 137 -6.26 30.54 -11.20
N VAL A 138 -6.83 29.59 -10.47
CA VAL A 138 -6.55 28.16 -10.67
C VAL A 138 -7.71 27.47 -11.38
N THR A 139 -7.40 26.58 -12.32
CA THR A 139 -8.37 25.61 -12.86
C THR A 139 -7.81 24.20 -12.79
N VAL A 140 -8.52 23.30 -12.13
CA VAL A 140 -8.17 21.88 -12.03
C VAL A 140 -8.91 21.12 -13.13
N ILE A 141 -8.18 20.32 -13.91
CA ILE A 141 -8.69 19.55 -15.05
C ILE A 141 -8.64 18.07 -14.65
N GLU A 142 -9.79 17.40 -14.55
CA GLU A 142 -9.88 15.99 -14.16
C GLU A 142 -10.51 15.15 -15.28
N ALA A 143 -9.85 14.05 -15.62
CA ALA A 143 -10.25 13.15 -16.69
C ALA A 143 -11.52 12.36 -16.35
N ASN A 144 -11.71 11.99 -15.09
CA ASN A 144 -12.85 11.21 -14.65
C ASN A 144 -14.13 12.06 -14.60
N GLY A 145 -15.17 11.64 -15.31
CA GLY A 145 -16.43 12.38 -15.41
C GLY A 145 -17.24 12.56 -14.12
N ASN A 146 -16.98 11.79 -13.05
CA ASN A 146 -17.79 11.87 -11.83
C ASN A 146 -17.04 11.75 -10.49
N ARG A 147 -15.70 11.69 -10.47
CA ARG A 147 -14.95 11.40 -9.23
C ARG A 147 -13.58 12.05 -9.18
N VAL A 148 -13.21 12.62 -8.02
CA VAL A 148 -11.86 13.09 -7.70
C VAL A 148 -11.15 12.15 -6.69
N GLY A 149 -9.90 12.48 -6.33
CA GLY A 149 -9.06 11.71 -5.40
C GLY A 149 -8.15 10.67 -6.07
N GLY A 150 -8.39 10.34 -7.35
CA GLY A 150 -7.55 9.42 -8.11
C GLY A 150 -7.43 8.04 -7.45
N ARG A 151 -6.22 7.69 -7.00
CA ARG A 151 -5.92 6.42 -6.31
C ARG A 151 -6.42 6.34 -4.86
N ILE A 152 -6.86 7.48 -4.28
CA ILE A 152 -7.77 7.43 -3.12
C ILE A 152 -9.14 7.04 -3.66
N LYS A 153 -9.56 5.79 -3.41
CA LYS A 153 -10.83 5.22 -3.87
C LYS A 153 -11.35 4.22 -2.84
N THR A 154 -12.58 4.48 -2.38
CA THR A 154 -13.37 3.58 -1.54
C THR A 154 -14.58 3.12 -2.36
N PHE A 155 -14.88 1.83 -2.37
CA PHE A 155 -16.19 1.33 -2.78
C PHE A 155 -17.17 1.65 -1.66
N ARG A 156 -18.07 2.62 -1.88
CA ARG A 156 -19.05 3.10 -0.89
C ARG A 156 -20.32 3.60 -1.57
N THR A 157 -21.39 3.76 -0.81
CA THR A 157 -22.61 4.46 -1.25
C THR A 157 -22.45 5.98 -1.09
N GLY A 158 -22.93 6.77 -2.04
CA GLY A 158 -22.93 8.23 -1.96
C GLY A 158 -21.58 8.89 -2.27
N GLY A 159 -21.12 9.80 -1.41
CA GLY A 159 -19.96 10.66 -1.66
C GLY A 159 -20.22 11.79 -2.67
N HIS A 160 -19.19 12.59 -2.99
CA HIS A 160 -19.29 13.58 -4.08
C HIS A 160 -19.63 12.92 -5.43
N GLU A 161 -19.19 11.68 -5.61
CA GLU A 161 -19.37 10.87 -6.81
C GLU A 161 -20.77 10.25 -6.96
N LYS A 162 -21.62 10.37 -5.93
CA LYS A 162 -22.99 9.81 -5.84
C LYS A 162 -23.04 8.32 -6.22
N SER A 163 -22.08 7.53 -5.74
CA SER A 163 -21.97 6.11 -6.06
C SER A 163 -23.20 5.32 -5.62
N PRO A 164 -23.69 4.36 -6.44
CA PRO A 164 -24.69 3.39 -6.01
C PRO A 164 -24.10 2.41 -4.98
N ALA A 165 -24.97 1.63 -4.33
CA ALA A 165 -24.55 0.64 -3.35
C ALA A 165 -23.52 -0.36 -3.94
N PRO A 166 -22.32 -0.49 -3.36
CA PRO A 166 -21.27 -1.40 -3.84
C PRO A 166 -21.45 -2.84 -3.33
N PHE A 167 -22.31 -3.06 -2.33
CA PHE A 167 -22.47 -4.29 -1.58
C PHE A 167 -23.96 -4.57 -1.34
N ALA A 168 -24.33 -5.79 -0.96
CA ALA A 168 -25.69 -6.21 -0.64
C ALA A 168 -26.24 -5.46 0.59
N ASP A 169 -25.41 -5.26 1.62
CA ASP A 169 -25.69 -4.25 2.65
C ASP A 169 -25.21 -2.87 2.14
N PRO A 170 -26.12 -1.91 1.87
CA PRO A 170 -25.77 -0.61 1.30
C PRO A 170 -24.96 0.30 2.26
N LYS A 171 -24.80 -0.10 3.53
CA LYS A 171 -23.93 0.59 4.51
C LYS A 171 -22.47 0.19 4.36
N GLN A 172 -22.19 -1.01 3.83
CA GLN A 172 -20.83 -1.52 3.72
C GLN A 172 -19.98 -0.66 2.78
N TYR A 173 -18.70 -0.57 3.12
CA TYR A 173 -17.70 0.08 2.29
C TYR A 173 -16.36 -0.65 2.40
N ALA A 174 -15.50 -0.51 1.39
CA ALA A 174 -14.17 -1.09 1.41
C ALA A 174 -13.18 -0.35 0.50
N GLU A 175 -11.88 -0.47 0.81
CA GLU A 175 -10.83 0.33 0.17
C GLU A 175 -10.27 -0.32 -1.10
N ALA A 176 -10.50 0.30 -2.24
CA ALA A 176 -9.92 -0.07 -3.53
C ALA A 176 -8.43 0.33 -3.62
N GLY A 177 -8.06 1.44 -2.96
CA GLY A 177 -6.71 2.01 -2.97
C GLY A 177 -6.08 2.07 -1.57
N ALA A 178 -5.65 3.27 -1.16
CA ALA A 178 -5.14 3.54 0.18
C ALA A 178 -6.11 3.05 1.27
N MET A 179 -5.58 2.36 2.29
CA MET A 179 -6.38 1.74 3.37
C MET A 179 -5.82 1.93 4.78
N ARG A 180 -4.58 2.43 4.91
CA ARG A 180 -3.89 2.62 6.18
C ARG A 180 -2.94 3.80 6.09
N ILE A 181 -2.86 4.58 7.15
CA ILE A 181 -2.06 5.80 7.27
C ILE A 181 -1.19 5.66 8.53
N PRO A 182 0.15 5.58 8.41
CA PRO A 182 1.01 5.50 9.60
C PRO A 182 1.02 6.83 10.35
N ASP A 183 1.26 6.77 11.65
CA ASP A 183 1.43 7.94 12.53
C ASP A 183 2.68 8.78 12.20
N SER A 184 3.67 8.18 11.56
CA SER A 184 4.90 8.82 11.07
C SER A 184 4.72 9.76 9.86
N HIS A 185 3.50 9.92 9.33
CA HIS A 185 3.19 10.80 8.20
C HIS A 185 2.48 12.09 8.67
N PRO A 186 3.23 13.16 9.02
CA PRO A 186 2.68 14.37 9.64
C PRO A 186 1.82 15.22 8.71
N LEU A 187 2.07 15.26 7.40
CA LEU A 187 1.28 16.11 6.49
C LEU A 187 -0.13 15.57 6.33
N VAL A 188 -0.30 14.27 6.05
CA VAL A 188 -1.62 13.66 5.88
C VAL A 188 -2.39 13.57 7.22
N THR A 189 -1.72 13.25 8.33
CA THR A 189 -2.40 13.18 9.64
C THR A 189 -2.82 14.56 10.12
N GLY A 190 -1.95 15.57 10.01
CA GLY A 190 -2.29 16.95 10.32
C GLY A 190 -3.37 17.52 9.39
N LEU A 191 -3.40 17.13 8.12
CA LEU A 191 -4.44 17.53 7.17
C LEU A 191 -5.80 16.90 7.52
N ILE A 192 -5.84 15.62 7.90
CA ILE A 192 -7.06 14.94 8.39
C ILE A 192 -7.62 15.66 9.62
N ASP A 193 -6.76 15.92 10.61
CA ASP A 193 -7.16 16.59 11.85
C ASP A 193 -7.62 18.04 11.56
N GLY A 194 -6.91 18.77 10.68
CA GLY A 194 -7.25 20.14 10.25
C GLY A 194 -8.45 20.24 9.28
N LEU A 195 -8.94 19.12 8.77
CA LEU A 195 -10.22 19.00 8.05
C LEU A 195 -11.37 18.57 8.98
N GLY A 196 -11.10 18.32 10.27
CA GLY A 196 -12.10 17.81 11.22
C GLY A 196 -12.52 16.37 10.96
N LEU A 197 -11.75 15.61 10.18
CA LEU A 197 -12.07 14.22 9.83
C LEU A 197 -11.71 13.28 10.98
N LYS A 198 -12.61 12.34 11.29
CA LYS A 198 -12.34 11.30 12.29
C LYS A 198 -11.35 10.27 11.73
N ARG A 199 -10.41 9.83 12.57
CA ARG A 199 -9.54 8.67 12.32
C ARG A 199 -9.55 7.71 13.51
N ARG A 200 -9.41 6.41 13.25
CA ARG A 200 -9.37 5.32 14.24
C ARG A 200 -8.23 4.34 13.89
N ARG A 201 -7.86 3.43 14.80
CA ARG A 201 -6.69 2.55 14.59
C ARG A 201 -6.93 1.55 13.48
N PHE A 202 -5.99 1.45 12.53
CA PHE A 202 -5.98 0.33 11.59
C PHE A 202 -5.20 -0.82 12.23
N HIS A 203 -5.86 -1.96 12.45
CA HIS A 203 -5.25 -3.13 13.09
C HIS A 203 -4.45 -3.94 12.06
N LEU A 204 -3.17 -3.59 11.86
CA LEU A 204 -2.25 -4.31 10.97
C LEU A 204 -1.99 -5.74 11.45
N VAL A 205 -1.85 -5.91 12.76
CA VAL A 205 -1.88 -7.19 13.47
C VAL A 205 -3.25 -7.31 14.14
N ASP A 206 -3.80 -8.53 14.20
CA ASP A 206 -5.05 -8.80 14.89
C ASP A 206 -4.95 -8.52 16.39
N VAL A 207 -6.07 -8.10 16.99
CA VAL A 207 -6.14 -7.79 18.43
C VAL A 207 -7.13 -8.67 19.18
N ASP A 208 -6.90 -8.83 20.48
CA ASP A 208 -7.85 -9.42 21.42
C ASP A 208 -8.98 -8.44 21.80
N GLY A 209 -9.94 -8.91 22.61
CA GLY A 209 -11.06 -8.08 23.09
C GLY A 209 -10.65 -6.89 23.98
N ALA A 210 -9.38 -6.79 24.40
CA ALA A 210 -8.82 -5.65 25.12
C ALA A 210 -7.99 -4.73 24.18
N GLY A 211 -7.97 -4.99 22.87
CA GLY A 211 -7.25 -4.21 21.88
C GLY A 211 -5.74 -4.48 21.83
N ARG A 212 -5.25 -5.56 22.47
CA ARG A 212 -3.82 -5.92 22.50
C ARG A 212 -3.48 -6.84 21.32
N PRO A 213 -2.31 -6.71 20.67
CA PRO A 213 -1.90 -7.59 19.58
C PRO A 213 -1.93 -9.07 19.99
N ALA A 214 -2.64 -9.90 19.21
CA ALA A 214 -2.91 -11.31 19.53
C ALA A 214 -2.20 -12.30 18.59
N TYR A 215 -1.87 -11.89 17.36
CA TYR A 215 -1.13 -12.70 16.36
C TYR A 215 -1.78 -14.08 16.07
N ARG A 216 -3.11 -14.15 16.10
CA ARG A 216 -3.92 -15.35 15.83
C ARG A 216 -4.27 -15.52 14.35
N THR A 217 -3.98 -14.56 13.50
CA THR A 217 -4.08 -14.74 12.04
C THR A 217 -3.13 -15.85 11.54
N TRP A 218 -3.44 -16.40 10.35
CA TRP A 218 -2.83 -17.62 9.84
C TRP A 218 -1.61 -17.34 8.95
N ILE A 219 -0.65 -18.26 8.99
CA ILE A 219 0.26 -18.55 7.88
C ILE A 219 -0.16 -19.93 7.35
N PHE A 220 -0.45 -20.02 6.05
CA PHE A 220 -0.80 -21.27 5.39
C PHE A 220 0.00 -21.45 4.09
N VAL A 221 1.09 -22.23 4.18
CA VAL A 221 2.05 -22.43 3.08
C VAL A 221 2.51 -23.89 3.04
N ASN A 222 2.75 -24.43 1.85
CA ASN A 222 3.13 -25.84 1.62
C ASN A 222 2.19 -26.85 2.32
N GLY A 223 0.89 -26.51 2.43
CA GLY A 223 -0.12 -27.30 3.16
C GLY A 223 0.00 -27.26 4.69
N ILE A 224 0.92 -26.48 5.25
CA ILE A 224 1.13 -26.33 6.70
C ILE A 224 0.40 -25.08 7.19
N ARG A 225 -0.56 -25.26 8.10
CA ARG A 225 -1.28 -24.16 8.77
C ARG A 225 -0.76 -23.92 10.18
N VAL A 226 -0.33 -22.69 10.47
CA VAL A 226 0.11 -22.26 11.81
C VAL A 226 -0.38 -20.85 12.13
N ARG A 227 -0.68 -20.56 13.40
CA ARG A 227 -0.95 -19.18 13.84
C ARG A 227 0.34 -18.36 13.76
N ARG A 228 0.26 -17.06 13.47
CA ARG A 228 1.44 -16.17 13.47
C ARG A 228 2.21 -16.20 14.80
N ALA A 229 1.50 -16.27 15.93
CA ALA A 229 2.08 -16.42 17.26
C ALA A 229 2.87 -17.73 17.45
N ASP A 230 2.39 -18.83 16.87
CA ASP A 230 3.06 -20.14 16.94
C ASP A 230 4.28 -20.17 16.03
N TYR A 231 4.16 -19.67 14.78
CA TYR A 231 5.29 -19.53 13.86
C TYR A 231 6.43 -18.70 14.46
N ALA A 232 6.11 -17.58 15.12
CA ALA A 232 7.11 -16.73 15.78
C ALA A 232 7.86 -17.44 16.93
N ARG A 233 7.26 -18.45 17.57
CA ARG A 233 7.88 -19.27 18.64
C ARG A 233 8.58 -20.53 18.10
N SER A 234 8.06 -21.11 17.03
CA SER A 234 8.48 -22.42 16.53
C SER A 234 8.26 -22.51 15.01
N PRO A 235 9.14 -21.88 14.21
CA PRO A 235 8.98 -21.79 12.76
C PRO A 235 9.35 -23.08 12.02
N GLN A 236 9.90 -24.09 12.71
CA GLN A 236 10.58 -25.25 12.10
C GLN A 236 9.70 -26.02 11.10
N ALA A 237 8.41 -26.23 11.40
CA ALA A 237 7.53 -26.97 10.50
C ALA A 237 7.39 -26.28 9.14
N VAL A 238 7.12 -24.97 9.16
CA VAL A 238 7.03 -24.14 7.94
C VAL A 238 8.41 -24.03 7.27
N ASN A 239 9.45 -23.65 8.00
CA ASN A 239 10.77 -23.41 7.41
C ASN A 239 11.36 -24.67 6.75
N ARG A 240 11.24 -25.85 7.39
CA ARG A 240 11.71 -27.13 6.82
C ARG A 240 10.94 -27.52 5.55
N SER A 241 9.69 -27.10 5.38
CA SER A 241 8.92 -27.40 4.16
C SER A 241 9.49 -26.74 2.90
N PHE A 242 10.26 -25.66 3.05
CA PHE A 242 11.02 -25.04 1.96
C PHE A 242 12.40 -25.68 1.75
N GLY A 243 12.87 -26.55 2.65
CA GLY A 243 14.20 -27.14 2.58
C GLY A 243 15.34 -26.17 2.91
N VAL A 244 15.10 -25.17 3.77
CA VAL A 244 16.14 -24.20 4.17
C VAL A 244 17.31 -24.87 4.92
N PRO A 245 18.51 -24.28 4.88
CA PRO A 245 19.64 -24.71 5.71
C PRO A 245 19.30 -24.75 7.21
N VAL A 246 19.95 -25.66 7.96
CA VAL A 246 19.73 -25.88 9.40
C VAL A 246 19.80 -24.58 10.22
N ALA A 247 20.68 -23.65 9.84
CA ALA A 247 20.82 -22.34 10.49
C ALA A 247 19.56 -21.46 10.45
N TYR A 248 18.65 -21.71 9.50
CA TYR A 248 17.40 -20.96 9.32
C TYR A 248 16.15 -21.73 9.74
N GLU A 249 16.22 -23.03 10.04
CA GLU A 249 15.04 -23.81 10.46
C GLU A 249 14.32 -23.21 11.67
N SER A 250 15.07 -22.68 12.64
CA SER A 250 14.53 -22.10 13.89
C SER A 250 14.39 -20.57 13.86
N VAL A 251 14.59 -19.92 12.71
CA VAL A 251 14.58 -18.44 12.60
C VAL A 251 13.33 -18.00 11.82
N PRO A 252 12.40 -17.23 12.41
CA PRO A 252 11.22 -16.75 11.68
C PRO A 252 11.60 -15.88 10.47
N ALA A 253 10.87 -15.99 9.36
CA ALA A 253 11.15 -15.33 8.09
C ALA A 253 11.38 -13.80 8.24
N ALA A 254 10.51 -13.08 8.95
CA ALA A 254 10.70 -11.67 9.29
C ALA A 254 12.07 -11.36 9.96
N GLN A 255 12.58 -12.26 10.81
CA GLN A 255 13.89 -12.09 11.44
C GLN A 255 15.04 -12.37 10.47
N ILE A 256 14.89 -13.30 9.52
CA ILE A 256 15.85 -13.51 8.42
C ILE A 256 15.96 -12.25 7.58
N VAL A 257 14.83 -11.67 7.14
CA VAL A 257 14.80 -10.38 6.40
C VAL A 257 15.42 -9.25 7.24
N ARG A 258 15.08 -9.17 8.54
CA ARG A 258 15.65 -8.16 9.45
C ARG A 258 17.17 -8.30 9.58
N ASN A 259 17.70 -9.52 9.62
CA ASN A 259 19.14 -9.81 9.67
C ASN A 259 19.81 -9.43 8.34
N ALA A 260 19.25 -9.87 7.21
CA ALA A 260 19.75 -9.53 5.87
C ALA A 260 19.85 -8.01 5.66
N PHE A 261 18.93 -7.22 6.20
CA PHE A 261 18.94 -5.76 6.11
C PHE A 261 19.81 -5.05 7.16
N ALA A 262 20.34 -5.75 8.17
CA ALA A 262 21.09 -5.13 9.26
C ALA A 262 22.36 -4.38 8.84
N PRO A 263 23.18 -4.84 7.86
CA PRO A 263 24.34 -4.09 7.38
C PRO A 263 23.96 -2.73 6.79
N VAL A 264 22.87 -2.68 6.01
CA VAL A 264 22.37 -1.45 5.37
C VAL A 264 21.76 -0.50 6.40
N ARG A 265 21.07 -1.02 7.42
CA ARG A 265 20.55 -0.17 8.50
C ARG A 265 21.66 0.51 9.32
N LYS A 266 22.82 -0.13 9.54
CA LYS A 266 23.99 0.51 10.18
C LYS A 266 24.52 1.74 9.43
N GLU A 267 24.21 1.89 8.14
CA GLU A 267 24.57 3.10 7.41
C GLU A 267 23.73 4.32 7.77
N ILE A 268 22.59 4.16 8.43
CA ILE A 268 21.61 5.23 8.68
C ILE A 268 21.10 5.30 10.14
N GLU A 269 21.04 4.18 10.86
CA GLU A 269 20.57 4.13 12.26
C GLU A 269 21.49 4.94 13.18
N GLY A 270 20.91 5.74 14.08
CA GLY A 270 21.64 6.59 15.02
C GLY A 270 22.38 7.80 14.41
N LYS A 271 22.26 8.04 13.10
CA LYS A 271 22.87 9.20 12.43
C LYS A 271 21.86 10.35 12.29
N GLU A 272 22.36 11.58 12.43
CA GLU A 272 21.58 12.80 12.24
C GLU A 272 22.22 13.69 11.17
N ASP A 273 21.44 14.63 10.64
CA ASP A 273 21.82 15.65 9.66
C ASP A 273 22.76 15.17 8.54
N ARG A 274 23.94 15.79 8.38
CA ARG A 274 24.86 15.49 7.28
C ARG A 274 25.27 14.01 7.26
N ALA A 275 25.53 13.41 8.43
CA ALA A 275 25.93 12.01 8.54
C ALA A 275 24.81 11.05 8.13
N LEU A 276 23.54 11.45 8.31
CA LEU A 276 22.38 10.70 7.84
C LEU A 276 22.20 10.81 6.32
N VAL A 277 22.40 12.00 5.74
CA VAL A 277 22.38 12.22 4.28
C VAL A 277 23.47 11.39 3.60
N GLU A 278 24.71 11.46 4.10
CA GLU A 278 25.84 10.66 3.57
C GLU A 278 25.67 9.15 3.83
N GLY A 279 24.99 8.78 4.92
CA GLY A 279 24.54 7.41 5.17
C GLY A 279 23.66 6.87 4.06
N TRP A 280 22.59 7.59 3.74
CA TRP A 280 21.72 7.24 2.61
C TRP A 280 22.45 7.28 1.27
N ALA A 281 23.35 8.24 1.05
CA ALA A 281 24.13 8.31 -0.18
C ALA A 281 25.05 7.09 -0.38
N ARG A 282 25.70 6.55 0.68
CA ARG A 282 26.43 5.27 0.61
C ARG A 282 25.51 4.08 0.30
N VAL A 283 24.30 4.04 0.89
CA VAL A 283 23.29 3.01 0.59
C VAL A 283 22.88 3.05 -0.89
N ILE A 284 22.64 4.25 -1.43
CA ILE A 284 22.28 4.46 -2.84
C ILE A 284 23.42 4.04 -3.76
N GLN A 285 24.64 4.51 -3.50
CA GLN A 285 25.81 4.24 -4.33
C GLN A 285 26.12 2.75 -4.42
N ARG A 286 26.10 2.03 -3.29
CA ARG A 286 26.39 0.59 -3.24
C ARG A 286 25.23 -0.27 -3.77
N TYR A 287 24.02 -0.09 -3.25
CA TYR A 287 22.92 -1.05 -3.47
C TYR A 287 21.85 -0.58 -4.47
N GLY A 288 21.94 0.66 -4.96
CA GLY A 288 20.92 1.25 -5.83
C GLY A 288 20.70 0.52 -7.16
N HIS A 289 21.76 -0.08 -7.68
CA HIS A 289 21.75 -0.84 -8.93
C HIS A 289 21.36 -2.33 -8.74
N MET A 290 21.01 -2.74 -7.50
CA MET A 290 20.62 -4.11 -7.18
C MET A 290 19.10 -4.29 -7.17
N SER A 291 18.63 -5.44 -7.65
CA SER A 291 17.29 -5.93 -7.30
C SER A 291 17.28 -6.50 -5.89
N MET A 292 16.10 -6.65 -5.30
CA MET A 292 15.91 -7.30 -4.00
C MET A 292 16.47 -8.74 -4.01
N TYR A 293 16.24 -9.50 -5.09
CA TYR A 293 16.84 -10.83 -5.29
C TYR A 293 18.37 -10.78 -5.25
N ARG A 294 18.96 -9.89 -6.07
CA ARG A 294 20.42 -9.78 -6.19
C ARG A 294 21.06 -9.38 -4.86
N TYR A 295 20.43 -8.49 -4.10
CA TYR A 295 20.87 -8.16 -2.75
C TYR A 295 20.82 -9.38 -1.81
N LEU A 296 19.71 -10.12 -1.79
CA LEU A 296 19.56 -11.28 -0.91
C LEU A 296 20.58 -12.39 -1.22
N THR A 297 20.92 -12.59 -2.50
CA THR A 297 21.89 -13.60 -2.93
C THR A 297 23.35 -13.15 -2.79
N GLU A 298 23.70 -11.94 -3.22
CA GLU A 298 25.11 -11.49 -3.31
C GLU A 298 25.62 -10.75 -2.06
N GLU A 299 24.74 -10.05 -1.32
CA GLU A 299 25.12 -9.21 -0.17
C GLU A 299 24.65 -9.79 1.18
N ALA A 300 23.56 -10.56 1.17
CA ALA A 300 23.08 -11.29 2.36
C ALA A 300 23.38 -12.80 2.32
N GLU A 301 23.99 -13.30 1.25
CA GLU A 301 24.44 -14.69 1.06
C GLU A 301 23.35 -15.75 1.35
N LEU A 302 22.09 -15.43 1.07
CA LEU A 302 20.97 -16.36 1.24
C LEU A 302 20.84 -17.30 0.03
N ASP A 303 20.57 -18.57 0.31
CA ASP A 303 20.27 -19.57 -0.71
C ASP A 303 18.83 -19.45 -1.23
N GLU A 304 18.57 -20.05 -2.39
CA GLU A 304 17.26 -20.02 -3.07
C GLU A 304 16.12 -20.47 -2.15
N ARG A 305 16.33 -21.50 -1.31
CA ARG A 305 15.28 -22.00 -0.39
C ARG A 305 14.95 -21.03 0.73
N THR A 306 15.95 -20.34 1.26
CA THR A 306 15.70 -19.27 2.24
C THR A 306 15.02 -18.07 1.59
N ILE A 307 15.35 -17.76 0.32
CA ILE A 307 14.68 -16.72 -0.47
C ILE A 307 13.22 -17.09 -0.77
N ASP A 308 12.91 -18.35 -1.11
CA ASP A 308 11.55 -18.86 -1.33
C ASP A 308 10.68 -18.70 -0.07
N LEU A 309 11.24 -19.06 1.11
CA LEU A 309 10.59 -18.93 2.41
C LEU A 309 10.25 -17.46 2.73
N ILE A 310 11.24 -16.56 2.73
CA ILE A 310 11.00 -15.15 3.07
C ILE A 310 10.16 -14.46 2.00
N GLY A 311 10.31 -14.85 0.74
CA GLY A 311 9.50 -14.40 -0.38
C GLY A 311 8.03 -14.65 -0.14
N THR A 312 7.69 -15.87 0.25
CA THR A 312 6.32 -16.33 0.42
C THR A 312 5.68 -15.76 1.69
N VAL A 313 6.38 -15.82 2.83
CA VAL A 313 5.82 -15.44 4.14
C VAL A 313 5.79 -13.91 4.34
N GLU A 314 6.78 -13.18 3.82
CA GLU A 314 6.97 -11.74 4.07
C GLU A 314 6.70 -10.85 2.83
N ASN A 315 5.94 -11.35 1.85
CA ASN A 315 5.48 -10.59 0.67
C ASN A 315 6.58 -10.05 -0.26
N LEU A 316 7.60 -10.87 -0.56
CA LEU A 316 8.68 -10.48 -1.48
C LEU A 316 8.64 -11.22 -2.82
N THR A 317 8.07 -12.43 -2.93
CA THR A 317 8.18 -13.31 -4.13
C THR A 317 7.97 -12.56 -5.45
N SER A 318 6.82 -11.93 -5.66
CA SER A 318 6.47 -11.24 -6.90
C SER A 318 7.21 -9.91 -7.11
N ARG A 319 7.98 -9.45 -6.12
CA ARG A 319 8.70 -8.17 -6.10
C ARG A 319 10.22 -8.31 -6.03
N LEU A 320 10.74 -9.54 -6.05
CA LEU A 320 12.17 -9.87 -5.99
C LEU A 320 13.00 -9.17 -7.10
N HIS A 321 12.40 -8.88 -8.26
CA HIS A 321 13.07 -8.20 -9.37
C HIS A 321 13.14 -6.66 -9.23
N LEU A 322 12.39 -6.07 -8.30
CA LEU A 322 12.33 -4.62 -8.08
C LEU A 322 13.56 -4.13 -7.28
N ALA A 323 13.81 -2.82 -7.29
CA ALA A 323 14.98 -2.22 -6.65
C ALA A 323 15.06 -2.56 -5.15
N PHE A 324 16.24 -2.98 -4.70
CA PHE A 324 16.51 -3.25 -3.28
C PHE A 324 16.21 -2.01 -2.42
N VAL A 325 16.76 -0.83 -2.78
CA VAL A 325 16.62 0.41 -2.00
C VAL A 325 15.14 0.78 -1.78
N HIS A 326 14.29 0.54 -2.78
CA HIS A 326 12.85 0.78 -2.65
C HIS A 326 12.19 -0.20 -1.67
N SER A 327 12.50 -1.49 -1.79
CA SER A 327 12.01 -2.55 -0.89
C SER A 327 12.45 -2.34 0.56
N PHE A 328 13.70 -1.91 0.76
CA PHE A 328 14.28 -1.56 2.06
C PHE A 328 13.59 -0.37 2.74
N ILE A 329 13.29 0.70 1.98
CA ILE A 329 12.49 1.82 2.49
C ILE A 329 11.08 1.35 2.86
N GLY A 330 10.45 0.53 2.01
CA GLY A 330 9.10 -0.02 2.27
C GLY A 330 9.02 -0.86 3.56
N ALA A 331 10.01 -1.72 3.80
CA ALA A 331 10.10 -2.54 5.00
C ALA A 331 10.25 -1.70 6.30
N SER A 332 10.88 -0.53 6.22
CA SER A 332 10.98 0.41 7.35
C SER A 332 9.67 1.15 7.66
N LEU A 333 8.75 1.25 6.70
CA LEU A 333 7.47 1.97 6.84
C LEU A 333 6.28 1.07 7.21
N ILE A 334 6.43 -0.25 7.10
CA ILE A 334 5.37 -1.23 7.36
C ILE A 334 5.88 -2.25 8.40
N SER A 335 5.85 -1.85 9.67
CA SER A 335 6.16 -2.72 10.83
C SER A 335 4.91 -2.97 11.70
N PRO A 336 4.79 -4.13 12.37
CA PRO A 336 3.88 -4.32 13.50
C PRO A 336 4.00 -3.25 14.60
N ASP A 337 5.18 -2.65 14.76
CA ASP A 337 5.45 -1.59 15.74
C ASP A 337 4.95 -0.21 15.27
N THR A 338 4.63 -0.05 13.99
CA THR A 338 4.13 1.21 13.41
C THR A 338 2.63 1.32 13.63
N ALA A 339 2.18 2.43 14.19
CA ALA A 339 0.80 2.56 14.63
C ALA A 339 -0.05 3.22 13.53
N PHE A 340 -0.82 2.41 12.79
CA PHE A 340 -1.63 2.85 11.66
C PHE A 340 -3.02 3.41 12.04
N PHE A 341 -3.61 4.15 11.11
CA PHE A 341 -4.96 4.71 11.16
C PHE A 341 -5.75 4.47 9.87
N GLU A 342 -7.07 4.43 10.01
CA GLU A 342 -8.08 4.42 8.93
C GLU A 342 -9.17 5.47 9.22
N LEU A 343 -9.93 5.86 8.19
CA LEU A 343 -11.05 6.82 8.30
C LEU A 343 -12.39 6.06 8.29
N PRO A 344 -13.32 6.32 9.23
CA PRO A 344 -14.70 5.86 9.13
C PRO A 344 -15.36 6.35 7.83
N GLY A 345 -16.09 5.48 7.13
CA GLY A 345 -16.61 5.76 5.79
C GLY A 345 -15.59 5.64 4.65
N GLY A 346 -14.34 5.31 4.98
CA GLY A 346 -13.24 5.07 4.04
C GLY A 346 -12.46 6.33 3.68
N THR A 347 -11.27 6.13 3.12
CA THR A 347 -10.27 7.16 2.82
C THR A 347 -10.77 8.14 1.73
N ALA A 348 -11.79 7.78 0.94
CA ALA A 348 -12.47 8.71 0.05
C ALA A 348 -13.09 9.93 0.77
N THR A 349 -13.36 9.86 2.08
CA THR A 349 -13.78 11.03 2.87
C THR A 349 -12.72 12.14 2.93
N LEU A 350 -11.42 11.80 2.86
CA LEU A 350 -10.35 12.78 2.69
C LEU A 350 -10.40 13.45 1.31
N ALA A 351 -10.76 12.69 0.27
CA ALA A 351 -10.93 13.24 -1.07
C ALA A 351 -12.16 14.16 -1.15
N ASP A 352 -13.29 13.82 -0.50
CA ASP A 352 -14.46 14.70 -0.37
C ASP A 352 -14.11 16.04 0.28
N ALA A 353 -13.40 15.98 1.41
CA ALA A 353 -13.07 17.16 2.21
C ALA A 353 -12.06 18.07 1.49
N LEU A 354 -11.09 17.50 0.77
CA LEU A 354 -10.22 18.26 -0.15
C LEU A 354 -11.01 18.85 -1.31
N TYR A 355 -11.91 18.09 -1.93
CA TYR A 355 -12.73 18.54 -3.06
C TYR A 355 -13.61 19.73 -2.68
N ALA A 356 -14.26 19.69 -1.51
CA ALA A 356 -15.12 20.75 -1.01
C ALA A 356 -14.41 22.12 -0.94
N ARG A 357 -13.09 22.14 -0.70
CA ARG A 357 -12.28 23.37 -0.63
C ARG A 357 -11.91 23.98 -1.99
N VAL A 358 -12.08 23.25 -3.09
CA VAL A 358 -11.67 23.67 -4.45
C VAL A 358 -12.72 23.34 -5.51
N LYS A 359 -13.94 22.98 -5.11
CA LYS A 359 -14.98 22.42 -5.98
C LYS A 359 -15.22 23.26 -7.24
N ASP A 360 -15.34 24.57 -7.06
CA ASP A 360 -15.65 25.52 -8.13
C ASP A 360 -14.46 25.78 -9.08
N LEU A 361 -13.26 25.32 -8.72
CA LEU A 361 -12.06 25.35 -9.54
C LEU A 361 -11.94 24.10 -10.43
N VAL A 362 -12.74 23.04 -10.19
CA VAL A 362 -12.56 21.72 -10.81
C VAL A 362 -13.49 21.52 -12.00
N ARG A 363 -12.89 21.19 -13.15
CA ARG A 363 -13.54 20.76 -14.39
C ARG A 363 -13.40 19.24 -14.51
N LEU A 364 -14.42 18.52 -14.03
CA LEU A 364 -14.59 17.08 -14.27
C LEU A 364 -14.90 16.80 -15.74
N ASP A 365 -14.76 15.54 -16.15
CA ASP A 365 -15.04 15.08 -17.53
C ASP A 365 -14.20 15.82 -18.58
N ARG A 366 -12.91 16.05 -18.28
CA ARG A 366 -11.94 16.74 -19.14
C ARG A 366 -10.62 15.98 -19.15
N ARG A 367 -10.57 14.91 -19.93
CA ARG A 367 -9.35 14.12 -20.18
C ARG A 367 -8.40 14.94 -21.05
N ALA A 368 -7.23 15.30 -20.52
CA ALA A 368 -6.19 15.95 -21.30
C ALA A 368 -5.70 15.05 -22.45
N THR A 369 -5.55 15.63 -23.64
CA THR A 369 -5.18 14.94 -24.89
C THR A 369 -3.98 15.57 -25.60
N ARG A 370 -3.61 16.81 -25.26
CA ARG A 370 -2.39 17.47 -25.71
C ARG A 370 -1.96 18.53 -24.70
N ILE A 371 -0.66 18.74 -24.57
CA ILE A 371 -0.06 19.85 -23.83
C ILE A 371 0.80 20.66 -24.80
N THR A 372 0.54 21.95 -24.92
CA THR A 372 1.40 22.89 -25.64
C THR A 372 1.96 23.92 -24.67
N HIS A 373 3.26 24.20 -24.70
CA HIS A 373 3.92 25.14 -23.79
C HIS A 373 4.98 25.97 -24.53
N GLY A 374 5.29 27.15 -24.00
CA GLY A 374 6.26 28.10 -24.57
C GLY A 374 5.81 29.54 -24.40
N GLU A 375 6.73 30.51 -24.57
CA GLU A 375 6.42 31.94 -24.58
C GLU A 375 5.62 32.44 -23.34
N GLY A 376 5.88 31.86 -22.17
CA GLY A 376 5.18 32.21 -20.93
C GLY A 376 3.75 31.62 -20.81
N LYS A 377 3.35 30.73 -21.73
CA LYS A 377 1.99 30.19 -21.86
C LYS A 377 1.98 28.66 -21.82
N VAL A 378 0.92 28.10 -21.25
CA VAL A 378 0.58 26.67 -21.34
C VAL A 378 -0.86 26.53 -21.83
N THR A 379 -1.09 25.57 -22.74
CA THR A 379 -2.38 25.23 -23.33
C THR A 379 -2.64 23.73 -23.17
N ILE A 380 -3.83 23.34 -22.73
CA ILE A 380 -4.24 21.95 -22.51
C ILE A 380 -5.51 21.68 -23.32
N ASP A 381 -5.40 20.83 -24.35
CA ASP A 381 -6.56 20.36 -25.11
C ASP A 381 -7.19 19.16 -24.40
N THR A 382 -8.50 19.19 -24.21
CA THR A 382 -9.23 18.14 -23.47
C THR A 382 -10.42 17.58 -24.25
N VAL A 383 -10.83 16.37 -23.87
CA VAL A 383 -12.08 15.73 -24.32
C VAL A 383 -12.90 15.26 -23.11
N SER A 384 -14.23 15.30 -23.23
CA SER A 384 -15.13 14.54 -22.35
C SER A 384 -15.08 13.05 -22.67
N GLU A 385 -15.48 12.21 -21.72
CA GLU A 385 -15.55 10.76 -21.89
C GLU A 385 -16.79 10.29 -22.67
N GLY A 386 -17.71 11.19 -23.05
CA GLY A 386 -18.89 10.85 -23.87
C GLY A 386 -19.88 9.90 -23.18
N ARG A 387 -19.90 9.92 -21.84
CA ARG A 387 -20.70 8.98 -21.03
C ARG A 387 -22.19 9.09 -21.35
N GLY A 388 -22.88 7.95 -21.32
CA GLY A 388 -24.33 7.86 -21.57
C GLY A 388 -24.77 8.17 -23.01
N GLY A 389 -23.86 8.10 -23.99
CA GLY A 389 -24.15 8.45 -25.39
C GLY A 389 -24.08 9.96 -25.69
N SER A 390 -23.60 10.76 -24.73
CA SER A 390 -23.39 12.20 -24.94
C SER A 390 -22.28 12.44 -25.98
N PRO A 391 -22.43 13.39 -26.92
CA PRO A 391 -21.37 13.75 -27.85
C PRO A 391 -20.08 14.16 -27.13
N VAL A 392 -18.92 13.79 -27.68
CA VAL A 392 -17.62 14.17 -27.12
C VAL A 392 -17.41 15.67 -27.25
N GLN A 393 -17.44 16.36 -26.11
CA GLN A 393 -17.09 17.78 -25.99
C GLN A 393 -15.57 17.94 -26.05
N ARG A 394 -15.11 18.98 -26.75
CA ARG A 394 -13.72 19.44 -26.75
C ARG A 394 -13.65 20.79 -26.05
N GLU A 395 -12.68 20.95 -25.15
CA GLU A 395 -12.44 22.21 -24.43
C GLU A 395 -10.93 22.42 -24.31
N THR A 396 -10.47 23.64 -24.61
CA THR A 396 -9.05 24.02 -24.55
C THR A 396 -8.85 25.03 -23.43
N PHE A 397 -7.98 24.70 -22.48
CA PHE A 397 -7.65 25.56 -21.35
C PHE A 397 -6.32 26.28 -21.61
N THR A 398 -6.16 27.49 -21.09
CA THR A 398 -4.94 28.31 -21.28
C THR A 398 -4.58 29.03 -19.98
N ALA A 399 -3.29 29.05 -19.66
CA ALA A 399 -2.72 29.66 -18.46
C ALA A 399 -1.27 30.08 -18.66
N GLU A 400 -0.65 30.68 -17.63
CA GLU A 400 0.78 31.00 -17.62
C GLU A 400 1.61 29.76 -17.25
N ALA A 401 1.14 28.97 -16.28
CA ALA A 401 1.82 27.76 -15.81
C ALA A 401 0.87 26.57 -15.65
N ALA A 402 1.43 25.36 -15.61
CA ALA A 402 0.67 24.14 -15.31
C ALA A 402 1.40 23.21 -14.34
N ILE A 403 0.65 22.64 -13.40
CA ILE A 403 1.10 21.53 -12.53
C ILE A 403 0.51 20.22 -13.07
N ILE A 404 1.37 19.37 -13.60
CA ILE A 404 1.03 18.02 -14.06
C ILE A 404 1.05 17.08 -12.85
N THR A 405 -0.13 16.62 -12.40
CA THR A 405 -0.24 15.61 -11.32
C THR A 405 -0.71 14.24 -11.79
N VAL A 406 -0.97 14.12 -13.10
CA VAL A 406 -1.17 12.85 -13.82
C VAL A 406 0.07 11.96 -13.59
N PRO A 407 -0.09 10.66 -13.24
CA PRO A 407 1.04 9.76 -13.14
C PRO A 407 1.75 9.62 -14.50
N PHE A 408 3.07 9.44 -14.49
CA PHE A 408 3.86 9.29 -15.72
C PHE A 408 3.37 8.15 -16.63
N SER A 409 2.86 7.06 -16.05
CA SER A 409 2.17 5.98 -16.76
C SER A 409 1.02 6.48 -17.65
N GLY A 410 0.22 7.44 -17.18
CA GLY A 410 -0.83 8.10 -17.98
C GLY A 410 -0.30 9.21 -18.89
N LEU A 411 0.73 9.96 -18.46
CA LEU A 411 1.34 11.03 -19.25
C LEU A 411 1.98 10.53 -20.56
N ARG A 412 2.40 9.25 -20.62
CA ARG A 412 2.85 8.56 -21.85
C ARG A 412 1.88 8.70 -23.03
N HIS A 413 0.59 8.87 -22.75
CA HIS A 413 -0.47 8.95 -23.76
C HIS A 413 -0.86 10.39 -24.14
N ILE A 414 -0.17 11.41 -23.62
CA ILE A 414 -0.47 12.82 -23.85
C ILE A 414 0.72 13.49 -24.55
N PRO A 415 0.65 13.77 -25.87
CA PRO A 415 1.68 14.49 -26.59
C PRO A 415 1.95 15.88 -25.98
N VAL A 416 3.24 16.21 -25.85
CA VAL A 416 3.71 17.51 -25.34
C VAL A 416 4.51 18.23 -26.43
N THR A 417 4.20 19.51 -26.69
CA THR A 417 4.81 20.31 -27.75
C THR A 417 5.28 21.68 -27.22
N PRO A 418 6.55 22.09 -27.41
CA PRO A 418 7.65 21.29 -27.94
C PRO A 418 7.97 20.11 -27.01
N ALA A 419 8.71 19.12 -27.53
CA ALA A 419 9.06 17.93 -26.78
C ALA A 419 9.84 18.28 -25.50
N LEU A 420 9.50 17.62 -24.39
CA LEU A 420 10.24 17.71 -23.14
C LEU A 420 11.71 17.27 -23.34
N SER A 421 12.60 17.69 -22.43
CA SER A 421 14.01 17.24 -22.45
C SER A 421 14.12 15.71 -22.53
N TYR A 422 15.21 15.21 -23.14
CA TYR A 422 15.36 13.75 -23.34
C TYR A 422 15.34 12.99 -22.01
N GLY A 423 16.00 13.50 -20.97
CA GLY A 423 15.97 12.92 -19.62
C GLY A 423 14.56 12.89 -19.02
N LYS A 424 13.75 13.95 -19.21
CA LYS A 424 12.34 13.94 -18.81
C LYS A 424 11.53 12.91 -19.60
N ARG A 425 11.74 12.80 -20.93
CA ARG A 425 11.06 11.80 -21.77
C ARG A 425 11.43 10.37 -21.36
N ARG A 426 12.71 10.08 -21.09
CA ARG A 426 13.14 8.80 -20.48
C ARG A 426 12.40 8.55 -19.18
N ALA A 427 12.39 9.52 -18.25
CA ALA A 427 11.69 9.37 -16.97
C ALA A 427 10.19 9.09 -17.14
N VAL A 428 9.49 9.75 -18.06
CA VAL A 428 8.06 9.48 -18.34
C VAL A 428 7.86 8.07 -18.92
N THR A 429 8.67 7.67 -19.89
CA THR A 429 8.55 6.37 -20.58
C THR A 429 8.96 5.19 -19.69
N GLU A 430 10.06 5.31 -18.96
CA GLU A 430 10.76 4.16 -18.35
C GLU A 430 10.43 3.95 -16.87
N LEU A 431 10.04 5.00 -16.13
CA LEU A 431 9.77 4.89 -14.69
C LEU A 431 8.75 3.78 -14.42
N HIS A 432 9.15 2.74 -13.69
CA HIS A 432 8.32 1.56 -13.50
C HIS A 432 7.11 1.86 -12.61
N TYR A 433 5.96 1.25 -12.95
CA TYR A 433 4.73 1.29 -12.16
C TYR A 433 4.32 -0.16 -11.88
N ASP A 434 4.09 -0.48 -10.62
CA ASP A 434 3.71 -1.83 -10.22
C ASP A 434 2.21 -2.08 -10.46
N ALA A 435 1.87 -3.36 -10.65
CA ALA A 435 0.50 -3.82 -10.59
C ALA A 435 0.09 -4.01 -9.12
N ALA A 436 -1.17 -3.75 -8.81
CA ALA A 436 -1.78 -4.17 -7.56
C ALA A 436 -3.26 -4.48 -7.78
N THR A 437 -3.71 -5.58 -7.20
CA THR A 437 -5.10 -6.01 -7.28
C THR A 437 -5.65 -6.29 -5.89
N LYS A 438 -6.83 -5.75 -5.61
CA LYS A 438 -7.65 -6.10 -4.45
C LYS A 438 -8.90 -6.84 -4.88
N VAL A 439 -9.18 -7.97 -4.25
CA VAL A 439 -10.45 -8.70 -4.38
C VAL A 439 -11.15 -8.69 -3.02
N LEU A 440 -12.34 -8.10 -2.99
CA LEU A 440 -13.14 -7.88 -1.79
C LEU A 440 -14.39 -8.76 -1.86
N LEU A 441 -14.71 -9.47 -0.77
CA LEU A 441 -15.87 -10.37 -0.68
C LEU A 441 -16.74 -9.98 0.51
N GLU A 442 -18.03 -9.81 0.30
CA GLU A 442 -18.97 -9.49 1.37
C GLU A 442 -19.58 -10.75 1.99
N PHE A 443 -19.56 -10.79 3.32
CA PHE A 443 -20.21 -11.82 4.13
C PHE A 443 -21.28 -11.19 5.03
N SER A 444 -22.44 -11.83 5.14
CA SER A 444 -23.56 -11.41 5.99
C SER A 444 -23.34 -11.59 7.51
N ARG A 445 -22.18 -12.15 7.87
CA ARG A 445 -21.63 -12.30 9.22
C ARG A 445 -20.13 -12.07 9.21
N ARG A 446 -19.60 -11.45 10.27
CA ARG A 446 -18.17 -11.32 10.54
C ARG A 446 -17.62 -12.61 11.15
N TRP A 447 -17.67 -13.70 10.39
CA TRP A 447 -17.34 -15.05 10.87
C TRP A 447 -15.89 -15.23 11.39
N TRP A 448 -15.00 -14.28 11.08
CA TRP A 448 -13.64 -14.23 11.62
C TRP A 448 -13.57 -13.79 13.09
N GLU A 449 -14.63 -13.17 13.62
CA GLU A 449 -14.75 -12.81 15.05
C GLU A 449 -15.37 -13.92 15.90
N PHE A 450 -15.94 -14.96 15.27
CA PHE A 450 -16.63 -16.05 15.96
C PHE A 450 -15.68 -16.92 16.79
N ASP A 451 -16.19 -17.41 17.92
CA ASP A 451 -15.67 -18.62 18.59
C ASP A 451 -16.37 -19.90 18.09
N GLU A 452 -16.04 -21.07 18.65
CA GLU A 452 -16.68 -22.33 18.24
C GLU A 452 -18.15 -22.47 18.70
N ALA A 453 -18.58 -21.74 19.73
CA ALA A 453 -19.98 -21.72 20.15
C ALA A 453 -20.83 -20.88 19.18
N ASP A 454 -20.31 -19.74 18.71
CA ASP A 454 -20.88 -18.96 17.61
C ASP A 454 -20.98 -19.79 16.33
N TRP A 455 -19.89 -20.44 15.92
CA TRP A 455 -19.89 -21.31 14.75
C TRP A 455 -20.92 -22.42 14.83
N LYS A 456 -21.04 -23.10 15.98
CA LYS A 456 -22.06 -24.11 16.20
C LYS A 456 -23.47 -23.50 16.08
N ARG A 457 -23.74 -22.38 16.78
CA ARG A 457 -25.05 -21.74 16.78
C ARG A 457 -25.52 -21.32 15.39
N GLU A 458 -24.70 -20.56 14.65
CA GLU A 458 -25.11 -20.06 13.34
C GLU A 458 -25.21 -21.19 12.30
N LEU A 459 -24.39 -22.25 12.36
CA LEU A 459 -24.48 -23.38 11.43
C LEU A 459 -25.67 -24.30 11.69
N GLU A 460 -25.99 -24.59 12.96
CA GLU A 460 -27.19 -25.35 13.31
C GLU A 460 -28.48 -24.61 12.89
N ALA A 461 -28.45 -23.27 12.87
CA ALA A 461 -29.54 -22.43 12.36
C ALA A 461 -29.72 -22.50 10.82
N VAL A 462 -28.71 -22.91 10.04
CA VAL A 462 -28.87 -23.23 8.61
C VAL A 462 -29.57 -24.57 8.43
N ARG A 463 -29.10 -25.59 9.17
CA ARG A 463 -29.61 -26.95 9.13
C ARG A 463 -29.14 -27.73 10.37
N PRO A 464 -30.02 -28.45 11.08
CA PRO A 464 -29.61 -29.30 12.20
C PRO A 464 -28.50 -30.30 11.82
N GLY A 465 -27.50 -30.41 12.69
CA GLY A 465 -26.29 -31.23 12.53
C GLY A 465 -25.25 -30.68 11.54
N LEU A 466 -25.44 -29.48 10.95
CA LEU A 466 -24.53 -28.96 9.94
C LEU A 466 -23.14 -28.66 10.49
N TYR A 467 -23.03 -28.17 11.73
CA TYR A 467 -21.72 -27.94 12.37
C TYR A 467 -20.91 -29.24 12.41
N ARG A 468 -21.54 -30.33 12.84
CA ARG A 468 -20.90 -31.65 12.90
C ARG A 468 -20.58 -32.20 11.51
N LYS A 469 -21.41 -31.94 10.49
CA LYS A 469 -21.12 -32.35 9.10
C LYS A 469 -19.90 -31.65 8.52
N TYR A 470 -19.67 -30.36 8.82
CA TYR A 470 -18.42 -29.71 8.43
C TYR A 470 -17.22 -30.36 9.11
N GLN A 471 -17.25 -30.55 10.43
CA GLN A 471 -16.16 -31.21 11.18
C GLN A 471 -15.78 -32.60 10.65
N LEU A 472 -16.74 -33.34 10.08
CA LEU A 472 -16.53 -34.68 9.53
C LEU A 472 -16.20 -34.69 8.03
N GLY A 473 -16.20 -33.54 7.36
CA GLY A 473 -16.07 -33.45 5.89
C GLY A 473 -17.23 -34.11 5.13
N GLN A 474 -18.44 -34.06 5.70
CA GLN A 474 -19.67 -34.71 5.21
C GLN A 474 -20.72 -33.70 4.69
N THR A 475 -20.30 -32.49 4.32
CA THR A 475 -21.18 -31.51 3.69
C THR A 475 -21.34 -31.77 2.19
N PRO A 476 -22.49 -31.42 1.58
CA PRO A 476 -22.65 -31.47 0.13
C PRO A 476 -21.56 -30.67 -0.61
N VAL A 477 -21.06 -31.23 -1.71
CA VAL A 477 -20.06 -30.60 -2.59
C VAL A 477 -20.68 -29.90 -3.80
N ASP A 478 -22.01 -29.93 -3.91
CA ASP A 478 -22.84 -29.41 -5.00
C ASP A 478 -23.07 -27.87 -4.95
N GLY A 479 -22.46 -27.18 -3.98
CA GLY A 479 -22.63 -25.74 -3.78
C GLY A 479 -24.00 -25.33 -3.20
N THR A 480 -24.85 -26.27 -2.74
CA THR A 480 -26.16 -25.97 -2.12
C THR A 480 -26.05 -25.19 -0.81
N LEU A 481 -24.89 -25.22 -0.15
CA LEU A 481 -24.62 -24.45 1.06
C LEU A 481 -24.12 -23.01 0.78
N LEU A 482 -23.79 -22.67 -0.47
CA LEU A 482 -23.29 -21.34 -0.83
C LEU A 482 -24.38 -20.27 -0.65
N GLY A 483 -24.18 -19.41 0.35
CA GLY A 483 -25.12 -18.38 0.78
C GLY A 483 -26.37 -18.90 1.49
N ALA A 484 -26.32 -20.10 2.09
CA ALA A 484 -27.49 -20.75 2.67
C ALA A 484 -27.98 -20.19 4.02
N HIS A 485 -27.18 -19.37 4.72
CA HIS A 485 -27.61 -18.80 6.00
C HIS A 485 -28.66 -17.71 5.81
N SER A 486 -29.66 -17.66 6.70
CA SER A 486 -30.84 -16.77 6.59
C SER A 486 -30.52 -15.26 6.60
N SER A 487 -29.30 -14.88 6.98
CA SER A 487 -28.81 -13.49 6.89
C SER A 487 -28.31 -13.08 5.51
N VAL A 488 -28.15 -14.00 4.57
CA VAL A 488 -27.70 -13.69 3.21
C VAL A 488 -28.86 -13.11 2.40
N PRO A 489 -28.74 -11.88 1.85
CA PRO A 489 -29.75 -11.33 0.96
C PRO A 489 -29.85 -12.17 -0.32
N LYS A 490 -31.09 -12.53 -0.70
CA LYS A 490 -31.34 -13.40 -1.87
C LYS A 490 -31.10 -12.66 -3.19
N GLY A 491 -30.72 -13.40 -4.22
CA GLY A 491 -30.65 -12.91 -5.61
C GLY A 491 -29.28 -12.40 -6.08
N HIS A 492 -28.29 -12.27 -5.19
CA HIS A 492 -26.96 -11.79 -5.55
C HIS A 492 -26.00 -12.87 -6.07
N ILE A 493 -26.17 -14.13 -5.66
CA ILE A 493 -25.34 -15.25 -6.16
C ILE A 493 -25.89 -15.72 -7.51
N SER A 494 -25.15 -15.44 -8.59
CA SER A 494 -25.55 -15.80 -9.95
C SER A 494 -25.38 -17.30 -10.26
N ALA A 495 -26.06 -17.79 -11.30
CA ALA A 495 -25.86 -19.17 -11.77
C ALA A 495 -24.40 -19.44 -12.19
N ALA A 496 -23.77 -18.49 -12.89
CA ALA A 496 -22.36 -18.57 -13.27
C ALA A 496 -21.46 -18.66 -12.04
N GLN A 497 -21.68 -17.83 -11.01
CA GLN A 497 -20.93 -17.92 -9.75
C GLN A 497 -21.08 -19.28 -9.07
N ARG A 498 -22.26 -19.91 -9.11
CA ARG A 498 -22.44 -21.28 -8.58
C ARG A 498 -21.66 -22.32 -9.39
N SER A 499 -21.66 -22.21 -10.71
CA SER A 499 -20.87 -23.10 -11.59
C SER A 499 -19.36 -22.94 -11.35
N HIS A 500 -18.85 -21.72 -11.32
CA HIS A 500 -17.44 -21.47 -11.00
C HIS A 500 -17.09 -21.92 -9.58
N TYR A 501 -17.98 -21.70 -8.60
CA TYR A 501 -17.79 -22.17 -7.23
C TYR A 501 -17.67 -23.69 -7.15
N ALA A 502 -18.57 -24.44 -7.79
CA ALA A 502 -18.49 -25.89 -7.86
C ALA A 502 -17.19 -26.38 -8.55
N ALA A 503 -16.67 -25.63 -9.52
CA ALA A 503 -15.43 -25.95 -10.23
C ALA A 503 -14.14 -25.59 -9.46
N CYS A 504 -14.15 -24.58 -8.58
CA CYS A 504 -12.96 -24.12 -7.87
C CYS A 504 -12.91 -24.49 -6.37
N ARG A 505 -14.00 -24.98 -5.79
CA ARG A 505 -14.06 -25.41 -4.37
C ARG A 505 -13.14 -26.59 -4.11
N LEU A 506 -12.18 -26.41 -3.22
CA LEU A 506 -11.30 -27.50 -2.75
C LEU A 506 -12.10 -28.54 -1.96
N VAL A 507 -11.99 -29.81 -2.34
CA VAL A 507 -12.55 -30.93 -1.58
C VAL A 507 -11.55 -31.34 -0.50
N THR A 508 -11.69 -30.74 0.69
CA THR A 508 -10.89 -31.07 1.86
C THR A 508 -11.77 -31.45 3.06
N ARG A 509 -11.25 -32.32 3.92
CA ARG A 509 -11.83 -32.63 5.25
C ARG A 509 -11.28 -31.74 6.34
N ASP A 510 -10.21 -31.00 6.05
CA ASP A 510 -9.61 -30.05 6.97
C ASP A 510 -10.55 -28.86 7.20
N GLN A 511 -10.88 -28.60 8.46
CA GLN A 511 -11.66 -27.45 8.90
C GLN A 511 -10.92 -26.86 10.10
N PRO A 512 -10.14 -25.77 9.93
CA PRO A 512 -9.44 -25.13 11.02
C PRO A 512 -10.40 -24.63 12.09
N GLU A 513 -9.90 -24.58 13.32
CA GLU A 513 -10.61 -24.01 14.45
C GLU A 513 -10.86 -22.51 14.28
N ALA A 514 -11.81 -22.00 15.05
CA ALA A 514 -12.28 -20.62 14.97
C ALA A 514 -11.11 -19.64 15.09
N VAL A 515 -11.04 -18.66 14.17
CA VAL A 515 -9.87 -17.77 14.13
C VAL A 515 -9.89 -16.74 15.26
N GLY A 516 -11.07 -16.17 15.58
CA GLY A 516 -11.29 -15.31 16.74
C GLY A 516 -10.44 -14.03 16.76
N VAL A 517 -10.53 -13.23 15.69
CA VAL A 517 -9.69 -12.03 15.44
C VAL A 517 -10.48 -10.78 15.11
N ILE A 518 -9.96 -9.63 15.56
CA ILE A 518 -10.37 -8.29 15.14
C ILE A 518 -9.21 -7.67 14.35
N GLY A 519 -9.44 -7.35 13.07
CA GLY A 519 -8.38 -6.89 12.17
C GLY A 519 -7.29 -7.95 11.90
N GLY A 520 -6.10 -7.48 11.54
CA GLY A 520 -4.97 -8.34 11.16
C GLY A 520 -5.03 -8.85 9.72
N GLY A 521 -4.05 -9.67 9.36
CA GLY A 521 -4.06 -10.37 8.08
C GLY A 521 -3.25 -11.67 8.05
N SER A 522 -3.74 -12.61 7.26
CA SER A 522 -3.12 -13.92 7.01
C SER A 522 -2.29 -13.91 5.73
N ALA A 523 -1.27 -14.77 5.69
CA ALA A 523 -0.41 -14.99 4.54
C ALA A 523 -0.54 -16.42 4.02
N THR A 524 -0.54 -16.59 2.69
CA THR A 524 -0.61 -17.90 2.04
C THR A 524 0.15 -17.90 0.71
N ASP A 525 0.56 -19.08 0.27
CA ASP A 525 1.15 -19.30 -1.04
C ASP A 525 0.10 -19.35 -2.18
N ASN A 526 -1.16 -19.64 -1.85
CA ASN A 526 -2.26 -19.68 -2.81
C ASN A 526 -2.52 -18.31 -3.50
N PRO A 527 -3.26 -18.24 -4.62
CA PRO A 527 -3.39 -17.03 -5.44
C PRO A 527 -3.91 -15.78 -4.72
N ASN A 528 -4.53 -15.92 -3.54
CA ASN A 528 -5.00 -14.78 -2.76
C ASN A 528 -3.84 -14.01 -2.09
N ARG A 529 -2.72 -14.70 -1.79
CA ARG A 529 -1.49 -14.20 -1.14
C ARG A 529 -1.69 -13.61 0.26
N PHE A 530 -2.37 -12.47 0.37
CA PHE A 530 -2.62 -11.79 1.65
C PHE A 530 -4.09 -11.46 1.82
N MET A 531 -4.63 -11.78 2.99
CA MET A 531 -6.03 -11.58 3.35
C MET A 531 -6.12 -10.70 4.58
N PHE A 532 -6.97 -9.67 4.59
CA PHE A 532 -7.12 -8.76 5.74
C PHE A 532 -8.57 -8.65 6.21
N GLN A 533 -8.76 -8.78 7.53
CA GLN A 533 -10.03 -8.53 8.20
C GLN A 533 -10.22 -7.01 8.43
N PRO A 534 -11.45 -6.47 8.34
CA PRO A 534 -11.71 -5.08 8.72
C PRO A 534 -11.47 -4.86 10.23
N SER A 535 -10.73 -3.80 10.57
CA SER A 535 -10.41 -3.40 11.95
C SER A 535 -11.65 -3.24 12.86
N TYR A 536 -12.81 -2.93 12.28
CA TYR A 536 -14.07 -2.69 13.00
C TYR A 536 -15.28 -3.15 12.19
N PRO A 537 -16.45 -3.36 12.83
CA PRO A 537 -17.73 -3.41 12.15
C PRO A 537 -18.10 -2.05 11.53
N VAL A 538 -19.01 -2.10 10.55
CA VAL A 538 -19.74 -0.93 10.03
C VAL A 538 -21.00 -0.77 10.87
N GLU A 539 -21.29 0.46 11.31
CA GLU A 539 -22.41 0.75 12.20
C GLU A 539 -23.76 0.32 11.59
N GLY A 540 -24.55 -0.43 12.37
CA GLY A 540 -25.84 -0.96 11.92
C GLY A 540 -25.76 -2.08 10.86
N SER A 541 -24.58 -2.65 10.60
CA SER A 541 -24.40 -3.89 9.82
C SER A 541 -24.00 -5.05 10.73
N LYS A 542 -24.52 -6.26 10.45
CA LYS A 542 -24.06 -7.52 11.07
C LYS A 542 -22.98 -8.25 10.26
N GLY A 543 -22.77 -7.84 9.01
CA GLY A 543 -21.79 -8.40 8.09
C GLY A 543 -20.49 -7.60 8.02
N GLY A 544 -19.63 -7.97 7.07
CA GLY A 544 -18.40 -7.27 6.75
C GLY A 544 -17.86 -7.66 5.37
N VAL A 545 -17.06 -6.76 4.80
CA VAL A 545 -16.34 -7.01 3.55
C VAL A 545 -14.90 -7.44 3.87
N LEU A 546 -14.56 -8.69 3.60
CA LEU A 546 -13.21 -9.21 3.73
C LEU A 546 -12.36 -8.75 2.54
N LEU A 547 -11.13 -8.29 2.79
CA LEU A 547 -10.10 -8.20 1.75
C LEU A 547 -9.56 -9.61 1.51
N ALA A 548 -10.24 -10.35 0.63
CA ALA A 548 -10.00 -11.76 0.36
C ALA A 548 -8.70 -12.00 -0.41
N SER A 549 -8.26 -11.05 -1.22
CA SER A 549 -6.90 -10.99 -1.77
C SER A 549 -6.41 -9.56 -1.84
N TYR A 550 -5.17 -9.33 -1.41
CA TYR A 550 -4.38 -8.17 -1.78
C TYR A 550 -3.03 -8.66 -2.33
N SER A 551 -2.79 -8.39 -3.61
CA SER A 551 -1.66 -8.89 -4.37
C SER A 551 -1.00 -7.77 -5.17
N TRP A 552 0.27 -7.98 -5.57
CA TRP A 552 1.10 -7.03 -6.31
C TRP A 552 1.89 -7.72 -7.42
N SER A 553 2.37 -6.92 -8.40
CA SER A 553 3.13 -7.38 -9.56
C SER A 553 2.46 -8.60 -10.23
N ASP A 554 3.21 -9.65 -10.56
CA ASP A 554 2.68 -10.86 -11.22
C ASP A 554 1.54 -11.54 -10.46
N ASP A 555 1.49 -11.46 -9.13
CA ASP A 555 0.35 -11.97 -8.35
C ASP A 555 -0.93 -11.16 -8.59
N ALA A 556 -0.81 -9.85 -8.80
CA ALA A 556 -1.94 -8.97 -9.11
C ALA A 556 -2.48 -9.20 -10.53
N LEU A 557 -1.59 -9.46 -11.49
CA LEU A 557 -1.95 -9.62 -12.91
C LEU A 557 -2.75 -10.91 -13.17
N LYS A 558 -2.54 -11.98 -12.38
CA LYS A 558 -3.33 -13.22 -12.45
C LYS A 558 -4.83 -12.96 -12.35
N TRP A 559 -5.23 -12.04 -11.47
CA TRP A 559 -6.63 -11.67 -11.24
C TRP A 559 -7.29 -10.93 -12.41
N ASP A 560 -6.52 -10.38 -13.34
CA ASP A 560 -7.04 -9.66 -14.51
C ASP A 560 -7.53 -10.57 -15.63
N SER A 561 -7.21 -11.88 -15.57
CA SER A 561 -7.64 -12.88 -16.55
C SER A 561 -9.10 -13.34 -16.38
N PHE A 562 -9.74 -13.04 -15.24
CA PHE A 562 -11.09 -13.48 -14.92
C PHE A 562 -12.13 -12.35 -15.04
N ASP A 563 -13.41 -12.70 -15.18
CA ASP A 563 -14.51 -11.77 -14.89
C ASP A 563 -14.91 -11.82 -13.40
N ASP A 564 -15.88 -11.02 -12.96
CA ASP A 564 -16.32 -11.03 -11.56
C ASP A 564 -17.11 -12.30 -11.16
N ALA A 565 -17.72 -13.00 -12.12
CA ALA A 565 -18.48 -14.23 -11.87
C ALA A 565 -17.56 -15.42 -11.57
N GLU A 566 -16.35 -15.44 -12.14
CA GLU A 566 -15.32 -16.42 -11.83
C GLU A 566 -14.37 -15.96 -10.72
N ARG A 567 -13.98 -14.68 -10.71
CA ARG A 567 -13.02 -14.12 -9.74
C ARG A 567 -13.47 -14.28 -8.30
N TYR A 568 -14.74 -14.00 -8.00
CA TYR A 568 -15.20 -14.00 -6.61
C TYR A 568 -15.30 -15.43 -6.03
N PRO A 569 -15.81 -16.45 -6.74
CA PRO A 569 -15.71 -17.84 -6.31
C PRO A 569 -14.27 -18.34 -6.15
N ARG A 570 -13.35 -17.99 -7.06
CA ARG A 570 -11.92 -18.36 -6.93
C ARG A 570 -11.28 -17.74 -5.69
N ALA A 571 -11.53 -16.45 -5.45
CA ALA A 571 -11.08 -15.80 -4.23
C ALA A 571 -11.72 -16.41 -2.97
N LEU A 572 -13.00 -16.78 -3.01
CA LEU A 572 -13.68 -17.46 -1.90
C LEU A 572 -13.03 -18.83 -1.60
N ALA A 573 -12.73 -19.62 -2.63
CA ALA A 573 -12.03 -20.90 -2.47
C ALA A 573 -10.66 -20.71 -1.82
N GLY A 574 -9.89 -19.70 -2.23
CA GLY A 574 -8.62 -19.33 -1.58
C GLY A 574 -8.77 -18.92 -0.11
N VAL A 575 -9.88 -18.26 0.28
CA VAL A 575 -10.18 -17.98 1.70
C VAL A 575 -10.60 -19.25 2.44
N GLN A 576 -11.38 -20.15 1.82
CA GLN A 576 -11.78 -21.43 2.42
C GLN A 576 -10.60 -22.37 2.69
N ASP A 577 -9.56 -22.29 1.87
CA ASP A 577 -8.28 -23.01 2.05
C ASP A 577 -7.58 -22.62 3.37
N VAL A 578 -7.63 -21.32 3.72
CA VAL A 578 -7.01 -20.77 4.93
C VAL A 578 -7.93 -20.87 6.17
N TYR A 579 -9.25 -20.65 6.01
CA TYR A 579 -10.21 -20.49 7.11
C TYR A 579 -11.30 -21.58 7.21
N GLY A 580 -11.26 -22.60 6.35
CA GLY A 580 -12.23 -23.68 6.30
C GLY A 580 -13.44 -23.40 5.39
N GLN A 581 -14.09 -24.47 4.95
CA GLN A 581 -15.21 -24.38 4.01
C GLN A 581 -16.45 -23.70 4.61
N ARG A 582 -16.65 -23.82 5.93
CA ARG A 582 -17.82 -23.34 6.68
C ARG A 582 -18.23 -21.88 6.48
N ILE A 583 -17.33 -21.02 5.97
CA ILE A 583 -17.63 -19.62 5.63
C ILE A 583 -18.62 -19.45 4.46
N GLU A 584 -18.80 -20.48 3.61
CA GLU A 584 -19.64 -20.42 2.39
C GLU A 584 -21.10 -20.06 2.66
N VAL A 585 -21.64 -20.46 3.82
CA VAL A 585 -23.04 -20.19 4.19
C VAL A 585 -23.34 -18.71 4.37
N PHE A 586 -22.33 -17.89 4.69
CA PHE A 586 -22.49 -16.46 4.94
C PHE A 586 -22.15 -15.58 3.72
N TYR A 587 -21.54 -16.17 2.68
CA TYR A 587 -21.14 -15.44 1.47
C TYR A 587 -22.36 -14.89 0.75
N THR A 588 -22.32 -13.60 0.39
CA THR A 588 -23.47 -12.91 -0.20
C THR A 588 -23.58 -13.08 -1.71
N GLY A 589 -22.53 -13.52 -2.41
CA GLY A 589 -22.42 -13.39 -3.87
C GLY A 589 -21.83 -12.05 -4.34
N VAL A 590 -21.84 -11.02 -3.48
CA VAL A 590 -21.32 -9.71 -3.84
C VAL A 590 -19.85 -9.57 -3.46
N GLY A 591 -19.10 -9.00 -4.40
CA GLY A 591 -17.72 -8.60 -4.21
C GLY A 591 -17.42 -7.33 -5.00
N ARG A 592 -16.20 -6.81 -4.84
CA ARG A 592 -15.66 -5.72 -5.65
C ARG A 592 -14.18 -5.97 -5.91
N THR A 593 -13.72 -5.64 -7.11
CA THR A 593 -12.31 -5.72 -7.48
C THR A 593 -11.79 -4.39 -8.01
N GLN A 594 -10.55 -4.09 -7.66
CA GLN A 594 -9.76 -3.05 -8.30
C GLN A 594 -8.41 -3.66 -8.69
N SER A 595 -8.17 -3.85 -9.98
CA SER A 595 -6.82 -3.86 -10.54
C SER A 595 -6.46 -2.42 -10.87
N TRP A 596 -5.34 -1.95 -10.35
CA TRP A 596 -4.82 -0.62 -10.70
C TRP A 596 -4.12 -0.60 -12.05
N MET A 597 -3.67 -1.75 -12.55
CA MET A 597 -3.11 -1.88 -13.89
C MET A 597 -4.17 -1.64 -14.98
N ARG A 598 -5.42 -2.05 -14.72
CA ARG A 598 -6.58 -1.81 -15.60
C ARG A 598 -7.31 -0.47 -15.38
N ASP A 599 -6.83 0.39 -14.48
CA ASP A 599 -7.47 1.69 -14.25
C ASP A 599 -7.16 2.67 -15.39
N ALA A 600 -8.20 3.15 -16.07
CA ALA A 600 -8.14 3.98 -17.27
C ALA A 600 -7.59 5.42 -17.08
N TYR A 601 -7.10 5.74 -15.89
CA TYR A 601 -6.48 7.02 -15.53
C TYR A 601 -5.12 6.83 -14.84
N ALA A 602 -4.97 5.77 -14.03
CA ALA A 602 -3.76 5.50 -13.27
C ALA A 602 -2.73 4.63 -14.03
N TYR A 603 -3.16 3.68 -14.86
CA TYR A 603 -2.29 2.78 -15.62
C TYR A 603 -1.19 2.12 -14.74
N GLY A 604 -1.55 1.62 -13.58
CA GLY A 604 -0.65 1.10 -12.53
C GLY A 604 -1.00 1.61 -11.13
N GLU A 605 -0.54 0.90 -10.09
CA GLU A 605 -0.79 1.26 -8.69
C GLU A 605 0.07 2.43 -8.23
N ALA A 606 1.38 2.24 -8.16
CA ALA A 606 2.34 3.28 -7.81
C ALA A 606 3.65 3.09 -8.58
N SER A 607 4.46 4.15 -8.65
CA SER A 607 5.81 4.02 -9.16
C SER A 607 6.66 3.25 -8.15
N VAL A 608 7.00 1.99 -8.46
CA VAL A 608 7.83 1.12 -7.63
C VAL A 608 9.04 0.78 -8.46
N LEU A 609 10.24 1.20 -8.02
CA LEU A 609 11.36 1.38 -8.94
C LEU A 609 12.01 0.05 -9.34
N LEU A 610 12.44 -0.05 -10.60
CA LEU A 610 13.41 -1.06 -11.02
C LEU A 610 14.83 -0.63 -10.59
N PRO A 611 15.80 -1.56 -10.50
CA PRO A 611 17.19 -1.25 -10.16
C PRO A 611 17.75 -0.11 -11.02
N GLY A 612 18.54 0.80 -10.43
CA GLY A 612 19.10 1.97 -11.12
C GLY A 612 18.14 3.14 -11.37
N GLN A 613 16.82 2.94 -11.44
CA GLN A 613 15.89 4.02 -11.86
C GLN A 613 15.88 5.27 -10.94
N HIS A 614 16.10 5.08 -9.64
CA HIS A 614 16.28 6.19 -8.70
C HIS A 614 17.49 7.11 -9.02
N THR A 615 18.59 6.60 -9.58
CA THR A 615 19.76 7.39 -9.96
C THR A 615 19.66 7.92 -11.39
N GLU A 616 19.21 7.08 -12.33
CA GLU A 616 19.07 7.47 -13.74
C GLU A 616 17.92 8.44 -14.02
N LEU A 617 16.75 8.23 -13.41
CA LEU A 617 15.52 8.91 -13.81
C LEU A 617 15.10 10.01 -12.83
N PHE A 618 15.29 9.81 -11.52
CA PHE A 618 14.76 10.74 -10.51
C PHE A 618 15.23 12.20 -10.62
N PRO A 619 16.50 12.50 -10.99
CA PRO A 619 16.92 13.88 -11.27
C PRO A 619 16.06 14.59 -12.32
N HIS A 620 15.49 13.82 -13.27
CA HIS A 620 14.56 14.32 -14.29
C HIS A 620 13.09 14.23 -13.88
N VAL A 621 12.69 13.33 -12.97
CA VAL A 621 11.29 13.16 -12.53
C VAL A 621 10.73 14.47 -11.96
N ARG A 622 11.36 15.04 -10.93
CA ARG A 622 10.81 16.22 -10.21
C ARG A 622 11.04 17.57 -10.91
N ARG A 623 12.05 17.66 -11.78
CA ARG A 623 12.52 18.91 -12.41
C ARG A 623 11.43 19.60 -13.26
N PRO A 624 11.15 20.91 -13.10
CA PRO A 624 10.29 21.66 -14.01
C PRO A 624 10.88 21.80 -15.42
N GLU A 625 10.02 21.92 -16.43
CA GLU A 625 10.39 22.08 -17.85
C GLU A 625 9.66 23.33 -18.38
N GLY A 626 10.37 24.47 -18.43
CA GLY A 626 9.73 25.77 -18.67
C GLY A 626 8.66 26.05 -17.61
N ASN A 627 7.42 26.28 -18.07
CA ASN A 627 6.27 26.56 -17.19
C ASN A 627 5.48 25.29 -16.79
N LEU A 628 6.04 24.09 -17.05
CA LEU A 628 5.46 22.80 -16.67
C LEU A 628 6.13 22.27 -15.39
N HIS A 629 5.35 22.19 -14.32
CA HIS A 629 5.73 21.63 -13.03
C HIS A 629 5.16 20.22 -12.87
N PHE A 630 5.86 19.32 -12.17
CA PHE A 630 5.45 17.92 -12.04
C PHE A 630 5.25 17.55 -10.59
N GLY A 631 4.08 17.00 -10.25
CA GLY A 631 3.67 16.62 -8.89
C GLY A 631 2.96 15.26 -8.85
N GLY A 632 2.55 14.85 -7.65
CA GLY A 632 2.06 13.50 -7.36
C GLY A 632 3.12 12.62 -6.68
N CYS A 633 2.67 11.52 -6.06
CA CYS A 633 3.52 10.65 -5.24
C CYS A 633 4.75 10.07 -5.97
N HIS A 634 4.68 9.94 -7.30
CA HIS A 634 5.79 9.46 -8.14
C HIS A 634 6.94 10.47 -8.24
N THR A 635 6.75 11.71 -7.78
CA THR A 635 7.78 12.77 -7.72
C THR A 635 8.42 12.90 -6.33
N SER A 636 8.08 12.00 -5.39
CA SER A 636 8.77 11.78 -4.11
C SER A 636 9.41 10.38 -4.12
N ILE A 637 10.52 10.18 -3.39
CA ILE A 637 11.09 8.84 -3.17
C ILE A 637 10.28 8.02 -2.15
N LYS A 638 9.19 8.58 -1.60
CA LYS A 638 8.12 7.86 -0.88
C LYS A 638 6.86 7.67 -1.77
N PRO A 639 6.92 6.97 -2.92
CA PRO A 639 5.74 6.69 -3.72
C PRO A 639 4.81 5.70 -2.99
N ALA A 640 3.64 5.42 -3.58
CA ALA A 640 2.53 4.65 -2.97
C ALA A 640 1.86 5.30 -1.73
N TRP A 641 2.41 6.38 -1.16
CA TRP A 641 1.85 7.06 0.01
C TRP A 641 1.19 8.41 -0.33
N ILE A 642 0.12 8.74 0.40
CA ILE A 642 -0.54 10.06 0.33
C ILE A 642 0.43 11.17 0.77
N GLU A 643 1.31 10.89 1.75
CA GLU A 643 2.34 11.82 2.23
C GLU A 643 3.21 12.36 1.09
N GLY A 644 3.76 11.49 0.24
CA GLY A 644 4.56 11.88 -0.93
C GLY A 644 3.76 12.69 -1.97
N ALA A 645 2.44 12.51 -2.03
CA ALA A 645 1.58 13.37 -2.85
C ALA A 645 1.42 14.77 -2.24
N LEU A 646 1.29 14.90 -0.92
CA LEU A 646 1.20 16.19 -0.23
C LEU A 646 2.55 16.94 -0.21
N GLU A 647 3.66 16.24 0.02
CA GLU A 647 5.03 16.77 -0.16
C GLU A 647 5.18 17.42 -1.55
N SER A 648 4.77 16.70 -2.61
CA SER A 648 4.85 17.20 -3.99
C SER A 648 3.89 18.37 -4.27
N ALA A 649 2.75 18.43 -3.59
CA ALA A 649 1.77 19.51 -3.75
C ALA A 649 2.30 20.84 -3.21
N VAL A 650 2.86 20.82 -1.99
CA VAL A 650 3.47 22.00 -1.39
C VAL A 650 4.67 22.47 -2.20
N ARG A 651 5.53 21.53 -2.65
CA ARG A 651 6.66 21.84 -3.54
C ARG A 651 6.21 22.53 -4.84
N THR A 652 5.30 21.92 -5.60
CA THR A 652 4.88 22.48 -6.90
C THR A 652 4.10 23.78 -6.76
N ALA A 653 3.31 23.94 -5.70
CA ALA A 653 2.68 25.22 -5.37
C ALA A 653 3.71 26.32 -5.05
N LEU A 654 4.76 26.01 -4.27
CA LEU A 654 5.87 26.94 -4.03
C LEU A 654 6.62 27.29 -5.31
N GLU A 655 6.94 26.32 -6.17
CA GLU A 655 7.62 26.57 -7.45
C GLU A 655 6.84 27.55 -8.33
N VAL A 656 5.54 27.34 -8.53
CA VAL A 656 4.67 28.23 -9.33
C VAL A 656 4.50 29.62 -8.69
N HIS A 657 4.36 29.66 -7.36
CA HIS A 657 4.16 30.90 -6.61
C HIS A 657 5.43 31.77 -6.54
N SER A 658 6.60 31.14 -6.48
CA SER A 658 7.92 31.80 -6.39
C SER A 658 8.61 31.98 -7.75
N ALA A 659 8.07 31.42 -8.84
CA ALA A 659 8.58 31.64 -10.20
C ALA A 659 8.67 33.15 -10.52
N PRO A 660 9.65 33.58 -11.34
CA PRO A 660 9.90 34.98 -11.66
C PRO A 660 8.67 35.68 -12.28
#